data_AF-A0A816ZEM1-F1
#
_entry.id   AF-A0A816ZEM1-F1
#
_cell.length_a   1.000
_cell.length_b   1.000
_cell.length_c   1.000
_cell.angle_alpha   90.00
_cell.angle_beta   90.00
_cell.angle_gamma   90.00
#
_symmetry.space_group_name_H-M   'P 1'
#
loop_
_entity.id
_entity.type
_entity.pdbx_description
1 polymer ?
#
loop_
_entity_poly.entity_id
_entity_poly.type
_entity_poly.pdbx_seq_one_letter_code
_entity_poly.pdbx_strand_id
1 'polypeptide(L)'
;MSISSSTNLRRSPISATLERRLDAVEHTRANNVSFEQTKEKIRKMLEKVELSVSAYDTSWVAMVPSPSSQSAPLFPQCLSWLLENQHEDGSWGLDHPSLKKDMLSSTLACILALKKWGTGERQISKGLQFIELHSASVTDETIEKPAGFEIIFPGMIEYARDLNLVVPLGSEVVDAMIQKRDLRSESFSKGREAYLAYVLEGTRKIQDWDLVGRYQRKNGSLFDSPATTAAAFTQFRNDGCLRYLSSLFQNFEAAVPTVYPFDQYARLSVIDTLESLGIDRDFKKEIRTVLDETYRCWLRGDEEIRLDLATCALAFRLLLAHGYDVSYDPLKPFAEESGFSNTLEGYLKNIVSVLELFKAAQSYPHESALKEQCLWTKQYLEMELSNWPITSSRDQYLKREVEDALAFPPYASLERLDHRRKLLRGFCLESNTRVMKTSICSDILKLAVEDFNFCQSIHGEEMKRLDRWIVENRLQELKFARQKLAYCYFSGAATLFSPELSDARISWAKGGVLTTVIDDFFDVGASKEEMENLIHLVEKWDLNSVPEYCSEQVEIIFTVLRDTILETGEKAFTYQGRSVTDHIVKIWLDLLKSMLREAEWSSEKSTPSLEDYMENAYVSFALGPIVLPATYLIGPPLSEETVRSPEYNQLYKLMSTMGRLLNDIQGFKRESAQGKLNAVSLYMIRDQDNRSKEEIIESIKGLAERKRVELQKLVLEEKGSVVPRECKEAFLKMSKVLNLFYRKDDGFTSQDLMSVVKSVMYEPVTLEDESLT
;
A
#
# COMPACT_ATOMS: atom_id res chain seq x y z
N MET A 1 -9.54 55.23 9.71
CA MET A 1 -8.12 54.86 9.49
C MET A 1 -8.10 53.37 9.22
N SER A 2 -7.96 53.03 7.94
CA SER A 2 -8.10 51.69 7.38
C SER A 2 -6.72 51.31 6.85
N ILE A 3 -6.17 50.17 7.27
CA ILE A 3 -5.00 49.58 6.61
C ILE A 3 -5.30 48.10 6.37
N SER A 4 -5.49 47.79 5.10
CA SER A 4 -5.52 46.47 4.51
C SER A 4 -4.10 45.90 4.39
N SER A 5 -3.89 44.63 4.71
CA SER A 5 -2.76 43.86 4.18
C SER A 5 -3.26 42.52 3.63
N SER A 6 -3.47 42.50 2.32
CA SER A 6 -3.66 41.29 1.52
C SER A 6 -2.31 40.57 1.37
N THR A 7 -2.13 39.44 2.05
CA THR A 7 -1.02 38.52 1.78
C THR A 7 -1.39 37.61 0.61
N ASN A 8 -0.97 38.02 -0.59
CA ASN A 8 -0.91 37.15 -1.76
C ASN A 8 0.12 36.04 -1.49
N LEU A 9 -0.36 34.83 -1.18
CA LEU A 9 0.42 33.60 -1.24
C LEU A 9 0.82 33.36 -2.71
N ARG A 10 2.04 33.76 -3.08
CA ARG A 10 2.64 33.41 -4.37
C ARG A 10 2.79 31.89 -4.44
N ARG A 11 2.14 31.28 -5.44
CA ARG A 11 2.45 29.91 -5.88
C ARG A 11 3.95 29.79 -6.13
N SER A 12 4.56 28.74 -5.59
CA SER A 12 5.96 28.39 -5.85
C SER A 12 6.18 28.09 -7.34
N PRO A 13 7.28 28.54 -7.97
CA PRO A 13 7.63 28.21 -9.36
C PRO A 13 7.74 26.69 -9.62
N ILE A 14 7.89 25.88 -8.56
CA ILE A 14 8.11 24.43 -8.58
C ILE A 14 6.82 23.67 -8.97
N SER A 15 5.63 24.20 -8.63
CA SER A 15 4.34 23.61 -9.03
C SER A 15 4.16 23.67 -10.55
N ALA A 16 4.65 24.75 -11.19
CA ALA A 16 4.41 25.03 -12.59
C ALA A 16 5.16 24.08 -13.55
N THR A 17 6.31 23.53 -13.14
CA THR A 17 7.12 22.64 -14.00
C THR A 17 6.56 21.22 -14.02
N LEU A 18 6.01 20.75 -12.89
CA LEU A 18 5.31 19.47 -12.79
C LEU A 18 3.91 19.56 -13.44
N GLU A 19 3.19 20.66 -13.22
CA GLU A 19 1.89 20.95 -13.87
C GLU A 19 2.01 20.99 -15.41
N ARG A 20 3.02 21.66 -15.98
CA ARG A 20 3.22 21.70 -17.44
C ARG A 20 3.47 20.33 -18.09
N ARG A 21 3.97 19.36 -17.32
CA ARG A 21 4.21 17.99 -17.80
C ARG A 21 2.95 17.14 -17.73
N LEU A 22 2.17 17.32 -16.67
CA LEU A 22 0.81 16.78 -16.58
C LEU A 22 -0.02 17.27 -17.77
N ASP A 23 0.02 18.58 -18.08
CA ASP A 23 -0.71 19.15 -19.22
C ASP A 23 -0.34 18.50 -20.57
N ALA A 24 0.95 18.23 -20.81
CA ALA A 24 1.43 17.64 -22.06
C ALA A 24 1.07 16.15 -22.22
N VAL A 25 1.02 15.39 -21.11
CA VAL A 25 0.58 13.99 -21.10
C VAL A 25 -0.95 13.92 -21.15
N GLU A 26 -1.65 14.83 -20.49
CA GLU A 26 -3.11 14.97 -20.53
C GLU A 26 -3.62 15.24 -21.95
N HIS A 27 -2.90 16.03 -22.77
CA HIS A 27 -3.27 16.25 -24.18
C HIS A 27 -3.26 14.97 -25.03
N THR A 28 -2.54 13.93 -24.61
CA THR A 28 -2.55 12.61 -25.28
C THR A 28 -3.67 11.70 -24.74
N ARG A 29 -4.13 11.95 -23.51
CA ARG A 29 -5.17 11.19 -22.78
C ARG A 29 -6.58 11.78 -22.94
N ALA A 30 -6.69 13.07 -23.30
CA ALA A 30 -7.92 13.87 -23.28
C ALA A 30 -8.98 13.52 -24.34
N ASN A 31 -8.80 12.49 -25.16
CA ASN A 31 -9.77 12.11 -26.18
C ASN A 31 -10.88 11.15 -25.70
N ASN A 32 -10.98 10.86 -24.39
CA ASN A 32 -12.07 10.04 -23.85
C ASN A 32 -12.83 10.76 -22.71
N VAL A 33 -13.97 11.36 -23.06
CA VAL A 33 -14.91 12.06 -22.15
C VAL A 33 -15.32 11.20 -20.95
N SER A 34 -15.32 9.86 -21.10
CA SER A 34 -15.66 8.92 -20.03
C SER A 34 -14.63 8.93 -18.86
N PHE A 35 -13.35 9.18 -19.10
CA PHE A 35 -12.33 9.11 -18.04
C PHE A 35 -12.32 10.32 -17.14
N GLU A 36 -12.48 11.51 -17.71
CA GLU A 36 -12.55 12.72 -16.89
C GLU A 36 -13.82 12.71 -16.02
N GLN A 37 -14.91 12.11 -16.49
CA GLN A 37 -16.08 11.86 -15.65
C GLN A 37 -15.77 10.90 -14.48
N THR A 38 -15.06 9.80 -14.73
CA THR A 38 -14.64 8.87 -13.67
C THR A 38 -13.71 9.53 -12.67
N LYS A 39 -12.69 10.25 -13.13
CA LYS A 39 -11.78 10.99 -12.25
C LYS A 39 -12.54 11.99 -11.39
N GLU A 40 -13.49 12.72 -11.97
CA GLU A 40 -14.31 13.68 -11.24
C GLU A 40 -15.17 13.03 -10.15
N LYS A 41 -15.72 11.83 -10.40
CA LYS A 41 -16.43 11.06 -9.36
C LYS A 41 -15.49 10.71 -8.20
N ILE A 42 -14.26 10.28 -8.50
CA ILE A 42 -13.25 9.93 -7.49
C ILE A 42 -12.85 11.18 -6.68
N ARG A 43 -12.63 12.33 -7.34
CA ARG A 43 -12.33 13.60 -6.65
C ARG A 43 -13.43 13.99 -5.67
N LYS A 44 -14.70 13.95 -6.11
CA LYS A 44 -15.85 14.24 -5.24
C LYS A 44 -15.94 13.33 -4.03
N MET A 45 -15.58 12.06 -4.18
CA MET A 45 -15.56 11.10 -3.07
C MET A 45 -14.44 11.41 -2.06
N LEU A 46 -13.27 11.85 -2.52
CA LEU A 46 -12.19 12.31 -1.63
C LEU A 46 -12.56 13.61 -0.89
N GLU A 47 -13.40 14.46 -1.49
CA GLU A 47 -13.92 15.67 -0.84
C GLU A 47 -15.02 15.36 0.19
N LYS A 48 -15.98 14.49 -0.17
CA LYS A 48 -17.11 14.13 0.68
C LYS A 48 -17.51 12.67 0.48
N VAL A 49 -17.49 11.90 1.57
CA VAL A 49 -17.90 10.49 1.55
C VAL A 49 -19.42 10.39 1.59
N GLU A 50 -19.99 9.60 0.67
CA GLU A 50 -21.40 9.21 0.69
C GLU A 50 -21.53 7.82 1.32
N LEU A 51 -21.96 7.75 2.58
CA LEU A 51 -22.19 6.47 3.25
C LEU A 51 -23.54 5.86 2.83
N SER A 52 -23.57 4.54 2.70
CA SER A 52 -24.81 3.79 2.49
C SER A 52 -25.66 3.78 3.76
N VAL A 53 -26.98 3.91 3.60
CA VAL A 53 -27.92 3.83 4.73
C VAL A 53 -28.19 2.38 5.12
N SER A 54 -28.44 2.16 6.41
CA SER A 54 -28.71 0.86 7.00
C SER A 54 -30.17 0.77 7.43
N ALA A 55 -30.91 -0.19 6.88
CA ALA A 55 -32.28 -0.45 7.30
C ALA A 55 -32.33 -0.95 8.76
N TYR A 56 -31.37 -1.78 9.16
CA TYR A 56 -31.24 -2.27 10.52
C TYR A 56 -31.06 -1.13 11.54
N ASP A 57 -30.06 -0.26 11.33
CA ASP A 57 -29.78 0.84 12.26
C ASP A 57 -30.90 1.89 12.25
N THR A 58 -31.43 2.21 11.07
CA THR A 58 -32.58 3.11 10.94
C THR A 58 -33.78 2.60 11.73
N SER A 59 -33.98 1.28 11.79
CA SER A 59 -35.04 0.67 12.61
C SER A 59 -34.82 0.88 14.11
N TRP A 60 -33.59 0.71 14.59
CA TRP A 60 -33.26 0.97 15.98
C TRP A 60 -33.44 2.43 16.37
N VAL A 61 -33.03 3.36 15.49
CA VAL A 61 -33.26 4.80 15.68
C VAL A 61 -34.76 5.13 15.64
N ALA A 62 -35.53 4.54 14.73
CA ALA A 62 -36.98 4.71 14.65
C ALA A 62 -37.69 4.25 15.93
N MET A 63 -37.15 3.26 16.63
CA MET A 63 -37.71 2.74 17.88
C MET A 63 -37.47 3.65 19.10
N VAL A 64 -36.66 4.70 18.98
CA VAL A 64 -36.38 5.61 20.10
C VAL A 64 -37.63 6.42 20.46
N PRO A 65 -38.15 6.31 21.70
CA PRO A 65 -39.31 7.08 22.12
C PRO A 65 -38.92 8.53 22.43
N SER A 66 -39.82 9.46 22.15
CA SER A 66 -39.63 10.88 22.46
C SER A 66 -39.47 11.10 23.98
N PRO A 67 -38.55 11.97 24.43
CA PRO A 67 -38.45 12.36 25.84
C PRO A 67 -39.76 12.93 26.41
N SER A 68 -40.59 13.55 25.57
CA SER A 68 -41.87 14.15 25.97
C SER A 68 -43.05 13.18 25.92
N SER A 69 -42.94 12.05 25.21
CA SER A 69 -44.00 11.04 25.15
C SER A 69 -43.44 9.67 24.79
N GLN A 70 -43.69 8.68 25.66
CA GLN A 70 -43.30 7.30 25.40
C GLN A 70 -44.11 6.64 24.26
N SER A 71 -45.24 7.23 23.87
CA SER A 71 -46.11 6.73 22.80
C SER A 71 -45.85 7.35 21.43
N ALA A 72 -44.82 8.20 21.29
CA ALA A 72 -44.44 8.79 20.01
C ALA A 72 -42.94 8.55 19.70
N PRO A 73 -42.58 8.30 18.43
CA PRO A 73 -41.19 8.22 18.02
C PRO A 73 -40.52 9.58 18.14
N LEU A 74 -39.25 9.58 18.56
CA LEU A 74 -38.42 10.78 18.54
C LEU A 74 -38.06 11.19 17.10
N PHE A 75 -37.85 10.21 16.22
CA PHE A 75 -37.45 10.40 14.83
C PHE A 75 -38.50 9.81 13.87
N PRO A 76 -39.67 10.46 13.70
CA PRO A 76 -40.74 9.96 12.84
C PRO A 76 -40.32 9.77 11.37
N GLN A 77 -39.35 10.55 10.88
CA GLN A 77 -38.81 10.44 9.53
C GLN A 77 -38.21 9.06 9.23
N CYS A 78 -37.59 8.40 10.22
CA CYS A 78 -37.08 7.04 10.04
C CYS A 78 -38.22 6.05 9.82
N LEU A 79 -39.33 6.23 10.52
CA LEU A 79 -40.50 5.37 10.37
C LEU A 79 -41.12 5.52 8.96
N SER A 80 -41.18 6.74 8.44
CA SER A 80 -41.58 7.00 7.05
C SER A 80 -40.64 6.32 6.05
N TRP A 81 -39.32 6.43 6.25
CA TRP A 81 -38.35 5.77 5.38
C TRP A 81 -38.54 4.25 5.34
N LEU A 82 -38.78 3.61 6.48
CA LEU A 82 -39.03 2.16 6.54
C LEU A 82 -40.27 1.75 5.72
N LEU A 83 -41.34 2.55 5.75
CA LEU A 83 -42.57 2.28 4.99
C LEU A 83 -42.37 2.36 3.47
N GLU A 84 -41.45 3.20 3.03
CA GLU A 84 -41.19 3.53 1.62
C GLU A 84 -40.08 2.66 0.98
N ASN A 85 -39.22 2.02 1.78
CA ASN A 85 -38.01 1.32 1.31
C ASN A 85 -38.04 -0.20 1.52
N GLN A 86 -39.23 -0.81 1.58
CA GLN A 86 -39.37 -2.28 1.56
C GLN A 86 -39.15 -2.81 0.13
N HIS A 87 -38.35 -3.85 -0.03
CA HIS A 87 -38.19 -4.55 -1.30
C HIS A 87 -39.47 -5.26 -1.75
N GLU A 88 -39.56 -5.59 -3.03
CA GLU A 88 -40.73 -6.27 -3.58
C GLU A 88 -41.00 -7.64 -2.93
N ASP A 89 -39.94 -8.35 -2.56
CA ASP A 89 -39.96 -9.65 -1.89
C ASP A 89 -40.33 -9.58 -0.39
N GLY A 90 -40.51 -8.37 0.15
CA GLY A 90 -40.88 -8.12 1.53
C GLY A 90 -39.70 -7.87 2.48
N SER A 91 -38.46 -7.97 2.01
CA SER A 91 -37.27 -7.74 2.83
C SER A 91 -36.87 -6.26 2.93
N TRP A 92 -35.93 -5.98 3.84
CA TRP A 92 -35.11 -4.78 3.86
C TRP A 92 -33.63 -5.18 3.96
N GLY A 93 -32.74 -4.36 3.42
CA GLY A 93 -31.29 -4.57 3.43
C GLY A 93 -30.69 -4.52 2.03
N LEU A 94 -29.44 -4.96 1.89
CA LEU A 94 -28.80 -5.09 0.58
C LEU A 94 -29.19 -6.43 -0.04
N ASP A 95 -29.68 -6.40 -1.28
CA ASP A 95 -30.09 -7.61 -2.01
C ASP A 95 -28.85 -8.35 -2.54
N HIS A 96 -28.33 -9.28 -1.73
CA HIS A 96 -27.21 -10.14 -2.11
C HIS A 96 -27.33 -11.54 -1.48
N PRO A 97 -27.12 -12.65 -2.24
CA PRO A 97 -27.27 -14.01 -1.73
C PRO A 97 -26.40 -14.35 -0.51
N SER A 98 -25.18 -13.80 -0.42
CA SER A 98 -24.29 -14.04 0.74
C SER A 98 -24.70 -13.27 2.00
N LEU A 99 -25.61 -12.28 1.88
CA LEU A 99 -26.04 -11.41 2.98
C LEU A 99 -27.43 -11.79 3.53
N LYS A 100 -27.90 -13.03 3.31
CA LYS A 100 -29.25 -13.45 3.73
C LYS A 100 -29.51 -13.28 5.23
N LYS A 101 -28.52 -13.51 6.11
CA LYS A 101 -28.67 -13.26 7.56
C LYS A 101 -28.73 -11.77 7.91
N ASP A 102 -28.04 -10.93 7.14
CA ASP A 102 -28.15 -9.47 7.26
C ASP A 102 -29.54 -8.98 6.86
N MET A 103 -30.07 -9.45 5.71
CA MET A 103 -31.43 -9.16 5.25
C MET A 103 -32.48 -9.62 6.28
N LEU A 104 -32.33 -10.82 6.85
CA LEU A 104 -33.22 -11.33 7.90
C LEU A 104 -33.18 -10.43 9.14
N SER A 105 -31.99 -9.99 9.56
CA SER A 105 -31.82 -9.11 10.73
C SER A 105 -32.42 -7.73 10.49
N SER A 106 -32.13 -7.13 9.32
CA SER A 106 -32.69 -5.86 8.87
C SER A 106 -34.21 -5.93 8.81
N THR A 107 -34.76 -6.97 8.19
CA THR A 107 -36.21 -7.16 8.04
C THR A 107 -36.90 -7.31 9.39
N LEU A 108 -36.35 -8.11 10.30
CA LEU A 108 -36.93 -8.27 11.64
C LEU A 108 -36.87 -6.96 12.44
N ALA A 109 -35.77 -6.21 12.37
CA ALA A 109 -35.66 -4.90 13.02
C ALA A 109 -36.71 -3.91 12.47
N CYS A 110 -36.91 -3.87 11.15
CA CYS A 110 -37.93 -3.02 10.50
C CYS A 110 -39.35 -3.36 10.99
N ILE A 111 -39.67 -4.66 11.03
CA ILE A 111 -40.96 -5.15 11.53
C ILE A 111 -41.18 -4.72 12.98
N LEU A 112 -40.17 -4.85 13.84
CA LEU A 112 -40.25 -4.46 15.25
C LEU A 112 -40.49 -2.96 15.40
N ALA A 113 -39.82 -2.13 14.60
CA ALA A 113 -40.01 -0.68 14.60
C ALA A 113 -41.44 -0.28 14.19
N LEU A 114 -41.94 -0.86 13.09
CA LEU A 114 -43.30 -0.63 12.60
C LEU A 114 -44.36 -1.10 13.62
N LYS A 115 -44.15 -2.30 14.18
CA LYS A 115 -45.06 -2.90 15.18
C LYS A 115 -45.11 -2.09 16.47
N LYS A 116 -43.97 -1.59 16.96
CA LYS A 116 -43.87 -0.76 18.17
C LYS A 116 -44.78 0.47 18.10
N TRP A 117 -44.87 1.08 16.93
CA TRP A 117 -45.65 2.30 16.69
C TRP A 117 -47.04 2.04 16.09
N GLY A 118 -47.44 0.77 15.93
CA GLY A 118 -48.76 0.41 15.41
C GLY A 118 -49.01 0.88 13.98
N THR A 119 -47.99 0.87 13.12
CA THR A 119 -48.09 1.29 11.71
C THR A 119 -47.58 0.21 10.75
N GLY A 120 -47.83 0.36 9.46
CA GLY A 120 -47.23 -0.49 8.42
C GLY A 120 -47.70 -1.95 8.41
N GLU A 121 -48.96 -2.24 8.72
CA GLU A 121 -49.48 -3.63 8.79
C GLU A 121 -49.18 -4.44 7.53
N ARG A 122 -49.34 -3.83 6.34
CA ARG A 122 -49.02 -4.49 5.05
C ARG A 122 -47.54 -4.84 4.94
N GLN A 123 -46.67 -3.90 5.31
CA GLN A 123 -45.21 -4.08 5.31
C GLN A 123 -44.80 -5.19 6.29
N ILE A 124 -45.39 -5.20 7.49
CA ILE A 124 -45.18 -6.23 8.52
C ILE A 124 -45.55 -7.62 7.97
N SER A 125 -46.74 -7.77 7.38
CA SER A 125 -47.18 -9.06 6.84
C SER A 125 -46.23 -9.59 5.76
N LYS A 126 -45.79 -8.73 4.82
CA LYS A 126 -44.81 -9.10 3.80
C LYS A 126 -43.45 -9.49 4.39
N GLY A 127 -42.95 -8.73 5.36
CA GLY A 127 -41.67 -9.03 6.00
C GLY A 127 -41.69 -10.35 6.77
N LEU A 128 -42.81 -10.68 7.44
CA LEU A 128 -42.96 -11.98 8.09
C LEU A 128 -42.98 -13.13 7.07
N GLN A 129 -43.64 -12.96 5.93
CA GLN A 129 -43.60 -13.94 4.84
C GLN A 129 -42.17 -14.16 4.31
N PHE A 130 -41.39 -13.08 4.16
CA PHE A 130 -39.98 -13.18 3.78
C PHE A 130 -39.17 -13.98 4.80
N ILE A 131 -39.33 -13.70 6.10
CA ILE A 131 -38.65 -14.43 7.19
C ILE A 131 -39.03 -15.90 7.19
N GLU A 132 -40.31 -16.23 6.99
CA GLU A 132 -40.80 -17.61 6.92
C GLU A 132 -40.13 -18.38 5.75
N LEU A 133 -40.15 -17.78 4.56
CA LEU A 133 -39.55 -18.34 3.34
C LEU A 133 -38.04 -18.60 3.48
N HIS A 134 -37.34 -17.77 4.24
CA HIS A 134 -35.88 -17.84 4.41
C HIS A 134 -35.46 -18.32 5.81
N SER A 135 -36.37 -18.96 6.55
CA SER A 135 -36.13 -19.42 7.94
C SER A 135 -34.96 -20.40 8.05
N ALA A 136 -34.75 -21.25 7.03
CA ALA A 136 -33.62 -22.18 6.98
C ALA A 136 -32.24 -21.48 6.99
N SER A 137 -32.15 -20.26 6.43
CA SER A 137 -30.92 -19.48 6.38
C SER A 137 -30.46 -18.97 7.76
N VAL A 138 -31.34 -18.94 8.76
CA VAL A 138 -31.02 -18.52 10.13
C VAL A 138 -30.01 -19.49 10.78
N THR A 139 -30.21 -20.79 10.56
CA THR A 139 -29.39 -21.87 11.16
C THR A 139 -28.28 -22.37 10.23
N ASP A 140 -28.26 -21.92 8.98
CA ASP A 140 -27.25 -22.33 8.01
C ASP A 140 -25.88 -21.74 8.37
N GLU A 141 -24.96 -22.59 8.85
CA GLU A 141 -23.60 -22.18 9.24
C GLU A 141 -22.73 -21.78 8.04
N THR A 142 -23.14 -22.05 6.80
CA THR A 142 -22.42 -21.66 5.58
C THR A 142 -22.66 -20.20 5.19
N ILE A 143 -23.75 -19.59 5.67
CA ILE A 143 -24.09 -18.18 5.39
C ILE A 143 -23.35 -17.26 6.37
N GLU A 144 -22.70 -16.23 5.85
CA GLU A 144 -21.99 -15.22 6.63
C GLU A 144 -22.90 -14.60 7.71
N LYS A 145 -22.38 -14.50 8.93
CA LYS A 145 -23.12 -13.93 10.08
C LYS A 145 -22.71 -12.47 10.27
N PRO A 146 -23.67 -11.53 10.32
CA PRO A 146 -23.39 -10.18 10.79
C PRO A 146 -22.80 -10.18 12.20
N ALA A 147 -21.97 -9.18 12.52
CA ALA A 147 -21.41 -9.02 13.85
C ALA A 147 -22.54 -8.97 14.89
N GLY A 148 -22.47 -9.87 15.89
CA GLY A 148 -23.48 -9.92 16.94
C GLY A 148 -24.74 -10.72 16.63
N PHE A 149 -24.89 -11.30 15.43
CA PHE A 149 -26.11 -12.03 15.01
C PHE A 149 -26.62 -13.03 16.05
N GLU A 150 -25.71 -13.80 16.66
CA GLU A 150 -26.06 -14.86 17.62
C GLU A 150 -26.58 -14.33 18.98
N ILE A 151 -26.41 -13.04 19.26
CA ILE A 151 -26.98 -12.37 20.44
C ILE A 151 -28.18 -11.52 20.04
N ILE A 152 -28.02 -10.72 19.00
CA ILE A 152 -28.98 -9.73 18.53
C ILE A 152 -30.24 -10.38 17.99
N PHE A 153 -30.11 -11.35 17.08
CA PHE A 153 -31.27 -11.93 16.41
C PHE A 153 -32.21 -12.65 17.39
N PRO A 154 -31.72 -13.48 18.34
CA PRO A 154 -32.57 -14.02 19.41
C PRO A 154 -33.18 -12.94 20.31
N GLY A 155 -32.42 -11.89 20.65
CA GLY A 155 -32.92 -10.76 21.43
C GLY A 155 -34.07 -10.01 20.74
N MET A 156 -34.01 -9.86 19.41
CA MET A 156 -35.09 -9.30 18.61
C MET A 156 -36.35 -10.19 18.60
N ILE A 157 -36.19 -11.51 18.58
CA ILE A 157 -37.32 -12.46 18.69
C ILE A 157 -37.97 -12.38 20.07
N GLU A 158 -37.19 -12.28 21.14
CA GLU A 158 -37.72 -12.04 22.49
C GLU A 158 -38.48 -10.71 22.55
N TYR A 159 -37.96 -9.65 21.93
CA TYR A 159 -38.67 -8.38 21.84
C TYR A 159 -39.96 -8.43 21.02
N ALA A 160 -39.99 -9.21 19.94
CA ALA A 160 -41.21 -9.45 19.17
C ALA A 160 -42.32 -10.03 20.07
N ARG A 161 -41.98 -10.98 20.95
CA ARG A 161 -42.92 -11.58 21.90
C ARG A 161 -43.51 -10.54 22.85
N ASP A 162 -42.70 -9.60 23.36
CA ASP A 162 -43.20 -8.53 24.23
C ASP A 162 -44.15 -7.57 23.50
N LEU A 163 -43.97 -7.40 22.19
CA LEU A 163 -44.87 -6.62 21.33
C LEU A 163 -46.09 -7.43 20.85
N ASN A 164 -46.32 -8.62 21.40
CA ASN A 164 -47.36 -9.57 20.99
C ASN A 164 -47.30 -9.89 19.48
N LEU A 165 -46.09 -10.07 18.96
CA LEU A 165 -45.81 -10.45 17.58
C LEU A 165 -45.20 -11.85 17.53
N VAL A 166 -45.79 -12.74 16.73
CA VAL A 166 -45.26 -14.08 16.48
C VAL A 166 -44.37 -14.03 15.23
N VAL A 167 -43.08 -14.29 15.41
CA VAL A 167 -42.14 -14.44 14.30
C VAL A 167 -42.25 -15.88 13.76
N PRO A 168 -42.45 -16.10 12.45
CA PRO A 168 -42.66 -17.42 11.86
C PRO A 168 -41.35 -18.20 11.73
N LEU A 169 -40.75 -18.52 12.89
CA LEU A 169 -39.59 -19.40 13.02
C LEU A 169 -40.01 -20.59 13.88
N GLY A 170 -39.58 -21.81 13.51
CA GLY A 170 -39.90 -23.01 14.27
C GLY A 170 -39.43 -22.89 15.73
N SER A 171 -40.25 -23.34 16.69
CA SER A 171 -39.94 -23.21 18.12
C SER A 171 -38.60 -23.86 18.49
N GLU A 172 -38.29 -25.00 17.89
CA GLU A 172 -37.02 -25.71 18.08
C GLU A 172 -35.80 -24.88 17.63
N VAL A 173 -35.93 -24.14 16.52
CA VAL A 173 -34.88 -23.25 16.01
C VAL A 173 -34.63 -22.10 16.98
N VAL A 174 -35.71 -21.46 17.43
CA VAL A 174 -35.61 -20.33 18.36
C VAL A 174 -35.01 -20.77 19.70
N ASP A 175 -35.46 -21.91 20.24
CA ASP A 175 -34.95 -22.45 21.50
C ASP A 175 -33.47 -22.84 21.39
N ALA A 176 -33.06 -23.44 20.27
CA ALA A 176 -31.66 -23.75 20.01
C ALA A 176 -30.78 -22.48 19.94
N MET A 177 -31.27 -21.40 19.31
CA MET A 177 -30.54 -20.12 19.27
C MET A 177 -30.40 -19.49 20.65
N ILE A 178 -31.46 -19.48 21.44
CA ILE A 178 -31.45 -18.93 22.81
C ILE A 178 -30.52 -19.75 23.71
N GLN A 179 -30.56 -21.09 23.62
CA GLN A 179 -29.64 -21.96 24.35
C GLN A 179 -28.18 -21.70 23.94
N LYS A 180 -27.90 -21.59 22.63
CA LYS A 180 -26.55 -21.28 22.12
C LYS A 180 -26.04 -19.93 22.62
N ARG A 181 -26.89 -18.92 22.71
CA ARG A 181 -26.58 -17.61 23.30
C ARG A 181 -26.24 -17.73 24.79
N ASP A 182 -27.05 -18.46 25.55
CA ASP A 182 -26.93 -18.56 27.01
C ASP A 182 -25.78 -19.50 27.47
N LEU A 183 -25.41 -20.49 26.64
CA LEU A 183 -24.27 -21.40 26.87
C LEU A 183 -22.89 -20.75 26.67
N ARG A 184 -22.81 -19.55 26.08
CA ARG A 184 -21.55 -18.79 25.91
C ARG A 184 -21.07 -18.15 27.22
N SER A 185 -20.79 -19.00 28.18
CA SER A 185 -20.08 -18.67 29.42
C SER A 185 -18.57 -18.90 29.23
N GLU A 186 -17.93 -17.96 28.55
CA GLU A 186 -16.46 -17.90 28.42
C GLU A 186 -15.85 -16.96 29.48
N SER A 187 -14.54 -17.06 29.68
CA SER A 187 -13.79 -16.26 30.66
C SER A 187 -13.98 -14.75 30.47
N PHE A 188 -13.97 -13.99 31.57
CA PHE A 188 -14.05 -12.53 31.53
C PHE A 188 -12.79 -11.94 30.89
N SER A 189 -12.91 -11.45 29.65
CA SER A 189 -11.90 -10.65 28.97
C SER A 189 -12.42 -9.24 28.68
N LYS A 190 -11.53 -8.25 28.58
CA LYS A 190 -11.90 -6.87 28.21
C LYS A 190 -12.54 -6.80 26.82
N GLY A 191 -12.05 -7.62 25.88
CA GLY A 191 -12.65 -7.73 24.54
C GLY A 191 -14.09 -8.23 24.57
N ARG A 192 -14.42 -9.19 25.45
CA ARG A 192 -15.80 -9.66 25.65
C ARG A 192 -16.69 -8.58 26.26
N GLU A 193 -16.19 -7.80 27.23
CA GLU A 193 -16.94 -6.66 27.79
C GLU A 193 -17.25 -5.63 26.70
N ALA A 194 -16.29 -5.29 25.85
CA ALA A 194 -16.48 -4.39 24.72
C ALA A 194 -17.50 -4.94 23.73
N TYR A 195 -17.41 -6.23 23.39
CA TYR A 195 -18.37 -6.89 22.52
C TYR A 195 -19.80 -6.88 23.07
N LEU A 196 -19.98 -7.19 24.35
CA LEU A 196 -21.30 -7.14 25.00
C LEU A 196 -21.89 -5.73 25.03
N ALA A 197 -21.06 -4.70 25.19
CA ALA A 197 -21.48 -3.31 25.08
C ALA A 197 -21.81 -2.93 23.63
N TYR A 198 -21.09 -3.46 22.64
CA TYR A 198 -21.34 -3.23 21.21
C TYR A 198 -22.68 -3.83 20.76
N VAL A 199 -23.02 -5.04 21.22
CA VAL A 199 -24.29 -5.72 20.87
C VAL A 199 -25.43 -5.43 21.86
N LEU A 200 -25.38 -4.29 22.56
CA LEU A 200 -26.31 -3.94 23.63
C LEU A 200 -27.78 -4.05 23.19
N GLU A 201 -28.09 -3.71 21.95
CA GLU A 201 -29.43 -3.80 21.39
C GLU A 201 -29.99 -5.23 21.35
N GLY A 202 -29.10 -6.24 21.36
CA GLY A 202 -29.43 -7.65 21.44
C GLY A 202 -29.58 -8.21 22.85
N THR A 203 -29.19 -7.47 23.89
CA THR A 203 -29.12 -7.98 25.26
C THR A 203 -29.76 -7.04 26.27
N ARG A 204 -30.75 -7.55 27.00
CA ARG A 204 -31.40 -6.81 28.11
C ARG A 204 -30.80 -7.12 29.48
N LYS A 205 -29.75 -7.94 29.51
CA LYS A 205 -29.14 -8.43 30.75
C LYS A 205 -28.20 -7.39 31.40
N ILE A 206 -27.69 -6.44 30.62
CA ILE A 206 -26.77 -5.42 31.11
C ILE A 206 -27.60 -4.26 31.68
N GLN A 207 -27.64 -4.10 33.00
CA GLN A 207 -28.38 -3.00 33.66
C GLN A 207 -27.46 -1.90 34.21
N ASP A 208 -26.15 -2.10 34.10
CA ASP A 208 -25.14 -1.19 34.63
C ASP A 208 -24.57 -0.30 33.52
N TRP A 209 -24.78 1.01 33.65
CA TRP A 209 -24.23 2.00 32.72
C TRP A 209 -22.71 2.05 32.78
N ASP A 210 -22.05 1.80 33.92
CA ASP A 210 -20.59 1.94 34.04
C ASP A 210 -19.83 0.89 33.19
N LEU A 211 -20.49 -0.23 32.87
CA LEU A 211 -19.97 -1.24 31.94
C LEU A 211 -20.02 -0.77 30.48
N VAL A 212 -21.03 0.01 30.11
CA VAL A 212 -21.29 0.45 28.72
C VAL A 212 -20.68 1.82 28.45
N GLY A 213 -20.87 2.77 29.37
CA GLY A 213 -20.49 4.16 29.27
C GLY A 213 -18.99 4.40 29.12
N ARG A 214 -18.15 3.43 29.51
CA ARG A 214 -16.70 3.46 29.25
C ARG A 214 -16.34 3.45 27.76
N TYR A 215 -17.26 3.03 26.90
CA TYR A 215 -17.09 2.99 25.44
C TYR A 215 -17.79 4.16 24.73
N GLN A 216 -18.36 5.11 25.50
CA GLN A 216 -18.97 6.30 24.92
C GLN A 216 -17.88 7.25 24.38
N ARG A 217 -17.98 7.58 23.10
CA ARG A 217 -17.08 8.52 22.41
C ARG A 217 -17.46 9.97 22.71
N LYS A 218 -16.58 10.93 22.41
CA LYS A 218 -16.82 12.38 22.62
C LYS A 218 -18.06 12.91 21.89
N ASN A 219 -18.37 12.36 20.72
CA ASN A 219 -19.58 12.71 19.96
C ASN A 219 -20.88 12.19 20.63
N GLY A 220 -20.78 11.36 21.67
CA GLY A 220 -21.88 10.78 22.43
C GLY A 220 -22.29 9.39 21.95
N SER A 221 -21.70 8.88 20.87
CA SER A 221 -21.97 7.54 20.34
C SER A 221 -21.39 6.45 21.24
N LEU A 222 -21.91 5.23 21.12
CA LEU A 222 -21.20 4.01 21.49
C LEU A 222 -20.66 3.35 20.24
N PHE A 223 -19.34 3.21 20.15
CA PHE A 223 -18.64 2.61 18.99
C PHE A 223 -19.00 3.22 17.62
N ASP A 224 -19.49 4.47 17.58
CA ASP A 224 -20.06 5.10 16.38
C ASP A 224 -21.23 4.35 15.74
N SER A 225 -21.84 3.40 16.45
CA SER A 225 -23.01 2.62 16.01
C SER A 225 -24.31 3.33 16.38
N PRO A 226 -25.17 3.72 15.40
CA PRO A 226 -26.49 4.25 15.69
C PRO A 226 -27.40 3.27 16.41
N ALA A 227 -27.41 1.98 16.03
CA ALA A 227 -28.23 0.96 16.70
C ALA A 227 -27.89 0.80 18.19
N THR A 228 -26.61 0.59 18.49
CA THR A 228 -26.11 0.42 19.86
C THR A 228 -26.41 1.66 20.70
N THR A 229 -26.22 2.85 20.12
CA THR A 229 -26.47 4.12 20.80
C THR A 229 -27.97 4.37 21.04
N ALA A 230 -28.83 3.97 20.10
CA ALA A 230 -30.30 4.04 20.24
C ALA A 230 -30.81 3.11 21.35
N ALA A 231 -30.28 1.88 21.43
CA ALA A 231 -30.59 0.96 22.51
C ALA A 231 -30.13 1.51 23.87
N ALA A 232 -28.90 2.02 23.96
CA ALA A 232 -28.38 2.63 25.17
C ALA A 232 -29.21 3.84 25.62
N PHE A 233 -29.64 4.71 24.71
CA PHE A 233 -30.51 5.82 25.06
C PHE A 233 -31.88 5.35 25.56
N THR A 234 -32.48 4.36 24.89
CA THR A 234 -33.78 3.81 25.27
C THR A 234 -33.75 3.22 26.68
N GLN A 235 -32.64 2.59 27.05
CA GLN A 235 -32.46 1.95 28.35
C GLN A 235 -32.03 2.92 29.45
N PHE A 236 -31.01 3.76 29.21
CA PHE A 236 -30.33 4.54 30.25
C PHE A 236 -30.64 6.04 30.21
N ARG A 237 -31.31 6.54 29.16
CA ARG A 237 -31.65 7.96 28.99
C ARG A 237 -30.45 8.90 29.07
N ASN A 238 -29.30 8.48 28.55
CA ASN A 238 -28.07 9.27 28.54
C ASN A 238 -28.13 10.42 27.52
N ASP A 239 -27.82 11.64 27.96
CA ASP A 239 -27.85 12.85 27.11
C ASP A 239 -26.82 12.83 25.97
N GLY A 240 -25.67 12.18 26.17
CA GLY A 240 -24.66 11.99 25.12
C GLY A 240 -25.22 11.18 23.95
N CYS A 241 -25.88 10.06 24.23
CA CYS A 241 -26.53 9.24 23.20
C CYS A 241 -27.59 10.03 22.42
N LEU A 242 -28.40 10.83 23.12
CA LEU A 242 -29.41 11.69 22.49
C LEU A 242 -28.78 12.73 21.56
N ARG A 243 -27.70 13.39 22.00
CA ARG A 243 -26.96 14.36 21.17
C ARG A 243 -26.42 13.72 19.90
N TYR A 244 -25.82 12.53 20.02
CA TYR A 244 -25.31 11.78 18.87
C TYR A 244 -26.43 11.45 17.87
N LEU A 245 -27.50 10.80 18.33
CA LEU A 245 -28.61 10.40 17.45
C LEU A 245 -29.27 11.60 16.76
N SER A 246 -29.43 12.71 17.48
CA SER A 246 -29.98 13.94 16.91
C SER A 246 -29.04 14.56 15.87
N SER A 247 -27.72 14.44 16.05
CA SER A 247 -26.73 14.98 15.13
C SER A 247 -26.72 14.26 13.77
N LEU A 248 -27.11 12.97 13.72
CA LEU A 248 -27.19 12.21 12.47
C LEU A 248 -28.08 12.91 11.44
N PHE A 249 -29.19 13.53 11.88
CA PHE A 249 -30.14 14.18 10.99
C PHE A 249 -29.71 15.56 10.47
N GLN A 250 -28.49 15.99 10.80
CA GLN A 250 -27.84 17.12 10.12
C GLN A 250 -27.27 16.70 8.76
N ASN A 251 -26.89 15.43 8.62
CA ASN A 251 -26.22 14.89 7.43
C ASN A 251 -27.04 13.82 6.69
N PHE A 252 -28.03 13.23 7.37
CA PHE A 252 -28.89 12.20 6.81
C PHE A 252 -30.36 12.60 6.95
N GLU A 253 -31.12 12.62 5.86
CA GLU A 253 -32.50 13.14 5.90
C GLU A 253 -33.46 12.24 6.68
N ALA A 254 -33.50 10.95 6.37
CA ALA A 254 -34.51 10.04 6.92
C ALA A 254 -33.97 8.67 7.36
N ALA A 255 -32.75 8.29 6.98
CA ALA A 255 -32.16 6.99 7.32
C ALA A 255 -30.68 7.13 7.66
N VAL A 256 -30.21 6.32 8.58
CA VAL A 256 -28.86 6.43 9.16
C VAL A 256 -27.96 5.28 8.66
N PRO A 257 -26.63 5.47 8.60
CA PRO A 257 -25.68 4.41 8.22
C PRO A 257 -25.48 3.40 9.36
N THR A 258 -24.65 2.38 9.12
CA THR A 258 -24.21 1.42 10.16
C THR A 258 -23.20 2.01 11.14
N VAL A 259 -22.43 3.02 10.72
CA VAL A 259 -21.39 3.68 11.52
C VAL A 259 -21.27 5.14 11.12
N TYR A 260 -21.14 6.05 12.09
CA TYR A 260 -20.91 7.48 11.84
C TYR A 260 -20.20 8.19 13.00
N PRO A 261 -19.18 9.04 12.77
CA PRO A 261 -18.52 9.32 11.49
C PRO A 261 -17.73 8.12 10.96
N PHE A 262 -17.40 8.15 9.67
CA PHE A 262 -16.56 7.12 9.03
C PHE A 262 -15.72 7.71 7.87
N ASP A 263 -15.61 9.03 7.83
CA ASP A 263 -15.06 9.78 6.70
C ASP A 263 -13.55 9.61 6.60
N GLN A 264 -12.84 9.46 7.72
CA GLN A 264 -11.39 9.27 7.74
C GLN A 264 -11.02 7.92 7.11
N TYR A 265 -11.57 6.82 7.62
CA TYR A 265 -11.27 5.48 7.10
C TYR A 265 -11.61 5.36 5.62
N ALA A 266 -12.78 5.86 5.24
CA ALA A 266 -13.26 5.85 3.86
C ALA A 266 -12.28 6.55 2.91
N ARG A 267 -11.92 7.81 3.19
CA ARG A 267 -11.00 8.57 2.34
C ARG A 267 -9.61 7.96 2.30
N LEU A 268 -9.09 7.50 3.42
CA LEU A 268 -7.78 6.82 3.48
C LEU A 268 -7.78 5.49 2.70
N SER A 269 -8.87 4.72 2.78
CA SER A 269 -9.01 3.48 2.01
C SER A 269 -9.04 3.72 0.50
N VAL A 270 -9.68 4.82 0.07
CA VAL A 270 -9.64 5.24 -1.34
C VAL A 270 -8.22 5.60 -1.75
N ILE A 271 -7.50 6.38 -0.94
CA ILE A 271 -6.11 6.76 -1.24
C ILE A 271 -5.24 5.51 -1.38
N ASP A 272 -5.31 4.58 -0.42
CA ASP A 272 -4.57 3.32 -0.48
C ASP A 272 -4.92 2.50 -1.72
N THR A 273 -6.20 2.50 -2.12
CA THR A 273 -6.64 1.85 -3.35
C THR A 273 -6.00 2.49 -4.57
N LEU A 274 -6.06 3.82 -4.70
CA LEU A 274 -5.50 4.55 -5.85
C LEU A 274 -3.99 4.34 -5.98
N GLU A 275 -3.26 4.38 -4.86
CA GLU A 275 -1.82 4.12 -4.82
C GLU A 275 -1.50 2.69 -5.20
N SER A 276 -2.24 1.73 -4.63
CA SER A 276 -1.98 0.32 -4.90
C SER A 276 -2.34 -0.13 -6.32
N LEU A 277 -3.14 0.66 -7.04
CA LEU A 277 -3.45 0.48 -8.45
C LEU A 277 -2.56 1.34 -9.38
N GLY A 278 -1.73 2.23 -8.83
CA GLY A 278 -0.79 3.06 -9.58
C GLY A 278 -1.41 4.24 -10.34
N ILE A 279 -2.57 4.72 -9.92
CA ILE A 279 -3.34 5.82 -10.55
C ILE A 279 -3.45 7.06 -9.66
N ASP A 280 -2.78 7.07 -8.51
CA ASP A 280 -2.71 8.18 -7.55
C ASP A 280 -2.21 9.50 -8.16
N ARG A 281 -1.40 9.43 -9.22
CA ARG A 281 -0.81 10.62 -9.87
C ARG A 281 -1.83 11.62 -10.42
N ASP A 282 -3.03 11.16 -10.79
CA ASP A 282 -4.13 12.01 -11.25
C ASP A 282 -4.85 12.74 -10.09
N PHE A 283 -4.53 12.41 -8.83
CA PHE A 283 -5.22 12.85 -7.62
C PHE A 283 -4.29 13.45 -6.55
N LYS A 284 -3.07 13.85 -6.93
CA LYS A 284 -2.03 14.32 -5.96
C LYS A 284 -2.51 15.46 -5.05
N LYS A 285 -3.33 16.37 -5.58
CA LYS A 285 -3.83 17.53 -4.82
C LYS A 285 -4.88 17.10 -3.80
N GLU A 286 -5.79 16.23 -4.20
CA GLU A 286 -6.85 15.68 -3.36
C GLU A 286 -6.27 14.80 -2.26
N ILE A 287 -5.35 13.89 -2.61
CA ILE A 287 -4.60 13.05 -1.67
C ILE A 287 -3.91 13.92 -0.62
N ARG A 288 -3.16 14.95 -1.06
CA ARG A 288 -2.48 15.86 -0.14
C ARG A 288 -3.45 16.56 0.81
N THR A 289 -4.59 17.02 0.31
CA THR A 289 -5.61 17.71 1.12
C THR A 289 -6.16 16.80 2.22
N VAL A 290 -6.50 15.56 1.86
CA VAL A 290 -6.99 14.56 2.83
C VAL A 290 -5.89 14.24 3.85
N LEU A 291 -4.66 13.97 3.42
CA LEU A 291 -3.56 13.64 4.34
C LEU A 291 -3.20 14.82 5.25
N ASP A 292 -3.27 16.06 4.77
CA ASP A 292 -3.08 17.25 5.60
C ASP A 292 -4.16 17.34 6.71
N GLU A 293 -5.41 16.99 6.39
CA GLU A 293 -6.50 16.90 7.38
C GLU A 293 -6.28 15.76 8.36
N THR A 294 -6.01 14.55 7.87
CA THR A 294 -5.71 13.37 8.69
C THR A 294 -4.53 13.65 9.61
N TYR A 295 -3.48 14.34 9.15
CA TYR A 295 -2.34 14.70 9.97
C TYR A 295 -2.71 15.66 11.11
N ARG A 296 -3.57 16.65 10.85
CA ARG A 296 -4.09 17.54 11.92
C ARG A 296 -4.89 16.74 12.95
N CYS A 297 -5.70 15.78 12.52
CA CYS A 297 -6.44 14.88 13.41
C CYS A 297 -5.50 13.97 14.21
N TRP A 298 -4.47 13.43 13.56
CA TRP A 298 -3.42 12.62 14.18
C TRP A 298 -2.72 13.37 15.31
N LEU A 299 -2.27 14.61 15.06
CA LEU A 299 -1.61 15.45 16.06
C LEU A 299 -2.51 15.81 17.25
N ARG A 300 -3.83 15.92 17.03
CA ARG A 300 -4.82 16.19 18.09
C ARG A 300 -5.22 14.95 18.88
N GLY A 301 -4.81 13.76 18.44
CA GLY A 301 -5.27 12.50 19.00
C GLY A 301 -6.77 12.31 18.82
N ASP A 302 -7.29 12.61 17.63
CA ASP A 302 -8.72 12.46 17.30
C ASP A 302 -9.19 11.02 17.52
N GLU A 303 -10.38 10.86 18.10
CA GLU A 303 -10.95 9.56 18.45
C GLU A 303 -11.35 8.74 17.23
N GLU A 304 -11.75 9.39 16.12
CA GLU A 304 -12.10 8.69 14.88
C GLU A 304 -10.90 7.90 14.34
N ILE A 305 -9.68 8.44 14.50
CA ILE A 305 -8.44 7.77 14.11
C ILE A 305 -7.94 6.85 15.23
N ARG A 306 -7.92 7.33 16.48
CA ARG A 306 -7.25 6.61 17.58
C ARG A 306 -7.97 5.36 18.08
N LEU A 307 -9.31 5.35 18.01
CA LEU A 307 -10.13 4.29 18.60
C LEU A 307 -10.56 3.23 17.58
N ASP A 308 -10.28 3.43 16.29
CA ASP A 308 -10.46 2.41 15.26
C ASP A 308 -9.09 1.91 14.81
N LEU A 309 -8.80 0.64 15.09
CA LEU A 309 -7.46 0.07 14.92
C LEU A 309 -7.00 0.06 13.46
N ALA A 310 -7.90 -0.29 12.53
CA ALA A 310 -7.61 -0.32 11.11
C ALA A 310 -7.34 1.10 10.57
N THR A 311 -8.15 2.09 10.96
CA THR A 311 -7.96 3.50 10.61
C THR A 311 -6.65 4.04 11.17
N CYS A 312 -6.32 3.74 12.43
CA CYS A 312 -5.08 4.16 13.06
C CYS A 312 -3.85 3.65 12.30
N ALA A 313 -3.81 2.35 12.00
CA ALA A 313 -2.71 1.71 11.30
C ALA A 313 -2.58 2.20 9.85
N LEU A 314 -3.70 2.35 9.15
CA LEU A 314 -3.76 2.89 7.79
C LEU A 314 -3.30 4.36 7.73
N ALA A 315 -3.82 5.21 8.62
CA ALA A 315 -3.43 6.61 8.73
C ALA A 315 -1.92 6.74 9.01
N PHE A 316 -1.40 5.96 9.96
CA PHE A 316 0.03 5.93 10.27
C PHE A 316 0.86 5.60 9.02
N ARG A 317 0.51 4.54 8.30
CA ARG A 317 1.25 4.09 7.11
C ARG A 317 1.21 5.14 5.99
N LEU A 318 0.04 5.69 5.68
CA LEU A 318 -0.11 6.69 4.61
C LEU A 318 0.59 8.00 4.97
N LEU A 319 0.44 8.49 6.20
CA LEU A 319 1.14 9.70 6.65
C LEU A 319 2.66 9.52 6.59
N LEU A 320 3.19 8.39 7.05
CA LEU A 320 4.62 8.06 6.95
C LEU A 320 5.10 7.99 5.50
N ALA A 321 4.33 7.32 4.63
CA ALA A 321 4.64 7.15 3.21
C ALA A 321 4.66 8.49 2.44
N HIS A 322 3.95 9.51 2.92
CA HIS A 322 3.92 10.86 2.35
C HIS A 322 4.81 11.88 3.08
N GLY A 323 5.63 11.44 4.04
CA GLY A 323 6.64 12.27 4.69
C GLY A 323 6.15 13.13 5.84
N TYR A 324 4.98 12.83 6.39
CA TYR A 324 4.53 13.46 7.63
C TYR A 324 5.30 12.88 8.83
N ASP A 325 5.66 13.74 9.77
CA ASP A 325 6.31 13.37 11.02
C ASP A 325 5.30 12.73 11.98
N VAL A 326 5.27 11.39 12.00
CA VAL A 326 4.34 10.58 12.81
C VAL A 326 5.08 9.66 13.77
N SER A 327 4.65 9.66 15.04
CA SER A 327 5.16 8.75 16.08
C SER A 327 4.43 7.41 16.06
N TYR A 328 5.13 6.31 16.39
CA TYR A 328 4.53 4.99 16.57
C TYR A 328 3.65 4.87 17.84
N ASP A 329 3.66 5.86 18.72
CA ASP A 329 2.99 5.80 20.04
C ASP A 329 1.52 5.31 20.02
N PRO A 330 0.66 5.69 19.07
CA PRO A 330 -0.72 5.19 19.03
C PRO A 330 -0.85 3.68 18.79
N LEU A 331 0.15 3.06 18.16
CA LEU A 331 0.16 1.64 17.82
C LEU A 331 0.93 0.78 18.84
N LYS A 332 1.72 1.39 19.73
CA LYS A 332 2.46 0.69 20.80
C LYS A 332 1.61 -0.28 21.64
N PRO A 333 0.34 0.01 21.98
CA PRO A 333 -0.50 -0.94 22.72
C PRO A 333 -0.73 -2.28 22.01
N PHE A 334 -0.46 -2.37 20.70
CA PHE A 334 -0.67 -3.56 19.87
C PHE A 334 0.65 -4.24 19.46
N ALA A 335 1.76 -3.87 20.10
CA ALA A 335 3.06 -4.50 19.87
C ALA A 335 3.02 -6.03 20.14
N GLU A 336 2.15 -6.47 21.05
CA GLU A 336 1.88 -7.87 21.37
C GLU A 336 0.42 -8.24 21.06
N GLU A 337 0.17 -9.52 20.77
CA GLU A 337 -1.17 -10.06 20.49
C GLU A 337 -2.17 -9.77 21.63
N SER A 338 -1.71 -9.80 22.89
CA SER A 338 -2.54 -9.54 24.06
C SER A 338 -3.21 -8.16 24.03
N GLY A 339 -2.55 -7.17 23.42
CA GLY A 339 -3.11 -5.84 23.20
C GLY A 339 -4.29 -5.86 22.24
N PHE A 340 -4.18 -6.63 21.16
CA PHE A 340 -5.24 -6.83 20.19
C PHE A 340 -6.42 -7.63 20.78
N SER A 341 -6.17 -8.77 21.43
CA SER A 341 -7.21 -9.63 22.00
C SER A 341 -8.12 -8.94 23.04
N ASN A 342 -7.65 -7.85 23.64
CA ASN A 342 -8.39 -7.05 24.62
C ASN A 342 -9.33 -5.99 24.01
N THR A 343 -9.40 -5.88 22.69
CA THR A 343 -10.27 -4.94 21.95
C THR A 343 -11.55 -5.61 21.43
N LEU A 344 -12.50 -4.80 20.94
CA LEU A 344 -13.68 -5.30 20.24
C LEU A 344 -13.27 -6.06 18.98
N GLU A 345 -12.34 -5.51 18.22
CA GLU A 345 -11.78 -6.04 16.99
C GLU A 345 -11.08 -7.38 17.22
N GLY A 346 -10.33 -7.51 18.32
CA GLY A 346 -9.69 -8.75 18.74
C GLY A 346 -10.68 -9.84 19.10
N TYR A 347 -11.75 -9.49 19.84
CA TYR A 347 -12.81 -10.44 20.16
C TYR A 347 -13.57 -10.90 18.91
N LEU A 348 -13.79 -9.98 17.96
CA LEU A 348 -14.40 -10.27 16.67
C LEU A 348 -13.44 -10.95 15.66
N LYS A 349 -12.16 -11.15 16.03
CA LYS A 349 -11.11 -11.69 15.15
C LYS A 349 -11.02 -10.93 13.82
N ASN A 350 -11.03 -9.60 13.89
CA ASN A 350 -11.04 -8.75 12.70
C ASN A 350 -9.71 -8.83 11.94
N ILE A 351 -9.69 -9.57 10.84
CA ILE A 351 -8.47 -9.79 10.04
C ILE A 351 -7.96 -8.49 9.39
N VAL A 352 -8.86 -7.59 8.96
CA VAL A 352 -8.46 -6.32 8.31
C VAL A 352 -7.57 -5.50 9.26
N SER A 353 -7.92 -5.47 10.55
CA SER A 353 -7.13 -4.77 11.57
C SER A 353 -5.75 -5.38 11.75
N VAL A 354 -5.65 -6.71 11.79
CA VAL A 354 -4.36 -7.43 11.88
C VAL A 354 -3.51 -7.20 10.62
N LEU A 355 -4.14 -7.21 9.44
CA LEU A 355 -3.47 -6.96 8.17
C LEU A 355 -2.91 -5.53 8.11
N GLU A 356 -3.67 -4.51 8.51
CA GLU A 356 -3.17 -3.13 8.54
C GLU A 356 -2.08 -2.94 9.61
N LEU A 357 -2.17 -3.61 10.77
CA LEU A 357 -1.07 -3.64 11.76
C LEU A 357 0.21 -4.28 11.20
N PHE A 358 0.07 -5.36 10.44
CA PHE A 358 1.19 -6.03 9.79
C PHE A 358 1.84 -5.12 8.74
N LYS A 359 1.05 -4.50 7.85
CA LYS A 359 1.54 -3.56 6.84
C LYS A 359 2.19 -2.32 7.48
N ALA A 360 1.61 -1.78 8.55
CA ALA A 360 2.17 -0.66 9.31
C ALA A 360 3.53 -1.02 9.90
N ALA A 361 3.66 -2.22 10.49
CA ALA A 361 4.91 -2.67 11.07
C ALA A 361 6.03 -2.88 10.02
N GLN A 362 5.68 -3.33 8.82
CA GLN A 362 6.63 -3.45 7.70
C GLN A 362 7.08 -2.09 7.14
N SER A 363 6.26 -1.06 7.28
CA SER A 363 6.49 0.25 6.67
C SER A 363 7.44 1.14 7.48
N TYR A 364 7.56 0.91 8.79
CA TYR A 364 8.34 1.77 9.69
C TYR A 364 9.76 1.25 9.94
N PRO A 365 10.80 2.06 9.68
CA PRO A 365 12.17 1.70 9.98
C PRO A 365 12.50 2.09 11.44
N HIS A 366 12.33 1.18 12.42
CA HIS A 366 13.10 1.01 13.69
C HIS A 366 12.29 0.46 14.90
N GLU A 367 13.02 -0.11 15.88
CA GLU A 367 12.66 -0.70 17.20
C GLU A 367 12.31 -2.20 17.29
N SER A 368 12.75 -2.82 18.40
CA SER A 368 12.49 -4.22 18.77
C SER A 368 11.00 -4.53 18.92
N ALA A 369 10.21 -3.57 19.41
CA ALA A 369 8.76 -3.71 19.58
C ALA A 369 8.01 -3.95 18.25
N LEU A 370 8.55 -3.42 17.14
CA LEU A 370 7.96 -3.60 15.81
C LEU A 370 8.33 -4.95 15.17
N LYS A 371 9.45 -5.56 15.59
CA LYS A 371 9.79 -6.94 15.19
C LYS A 371 8.84 -7.94 15.84
N GLU A 372 8.52 -7.73 17.12
CA GLU A 372 7.53 -8.54 17.85
C GLU A 372 6.15 -8.40 17.21
N GLN A 373 5.72 -7.18 16.89
CA GLN A 373 4.46 -6.97 16.18
C GLN A 373 4.42 -7.68 14.83
N CYS A 374 5.44 -7.47 14.00
CA CYS A 374 5.54 -8.10 12.69
C CYS A 374 5.53 -9.64 12.80
N LEU A 375 6.16 -10.20 13.84
CA LEU A 375 6.19 -11.64 14.08
C LEU A 375 4.82 -12.19 14.46
N TRP A 376 4.15 -11.63 15.48
CA TRP A 376 2.86 -12.17 15.93
C TRP A 376 1.76 -11.94 14.90
N THR A 377 1.72 -10.77 14.25
CA THR A 377 0.72 -10.49 13.20
C THR A 377 0.91 -11.43 12.02
N LYS A 378 2.16 -11.70 11.61
CA LYS A 378 2.47 -12.71 10.59
C LYS A 378 1.96 -14.10 10.98
N GLN A 379 2.28 -14.57 12.19
CA GLN A 379 1.85 -15.89 12.68
C GLN A 379 0.33 -16.00 12.75
N TYR A 380 -0.34 -14.93 13.20
CA TYR A 380 -1.80 -14.86 13.26
C TYR A 380 -2.40 -14.98 11.86
N LEU A 381 -1.91 -14.21 10.89
CA LEU A 381 -2.37 -14.25 9.50
C LEU A 381 -2.12 -15.61 8.84
N GLU A 382 -0.97 -16.25 9.08
CA GLU A 382 -0.66 -17.60 8.58
C GLU A 382 -1.60 -18.67 9.16
N MET A 383 -1.94 -18.56 10.45
CA MET A 383 -2.89 -19.45 11.12
C MET A 383 -4.31 -19.30 10.55
N GLU A 384 -4.77 -18.07 10.37
CA GLU A 384 -6.11 -17.79 9.85
C GLU A 384 -6.22 -18.20 8.37
N LEU A 385 -5.18 -17.98 7.55
CA LEU A 385 -5.13 -18.45 6.16
C LEU A 385 -5.33 -19.97 6.04
N SER A 386 -4.77 -20.73 6.99
CA SER A 386 -4.85 -22.20 6.97
C SER A 386 -6.28 -22.72 7.16
N ASN A 387 -7.13 -21.94 7.82
CA ASN A 387 -8.52 -22.32 8.15
C ASN A 387 -9.55 -21.38 7.50
N TRP A 388 -9.16 -20.57 6.52
CA TRP A 388 -9.99 -19.49 5.98
C TRP A 388 -11.23 -20.03 5.26
N PRO A 389 -12.45 -19.82 5.79
CA PRO A 389 -13.66 -20.21 5.09
C PRO A 389 -13.92 -19.23 3.94
N ILE A 390 -14.10 -19.74 2.71
CA ILE A 390 -14.45 -18.90 1.56
C ILE A 390 -15.97 -18.92 1.45
N THR A 391 -16.64 -17.94 2.07
CA THR A 391 -18.12 -17.84 2.07
C THR A 391 -18.65 -16.71 1.20
N SER A 392 -17.78 -15.79 0.78
CA SER A 392 -18.12 -14.67 -0.08
C SER A 392 -16.99 -14.28 -1.04
N SER A 393 -17.32 -13.49 -2.06
CA SER A 393 -16.36 -12.77 -2.92
C SER A 393 -15.38 -11.93 -2.09
N ARG A 394 -15.89 -11.27 -1.04
CA ARG A 394 -15.13 -10.49 -0.07
C ARG A 394 -14.10 -11.34 0.69
N ASP A 395 -14.48 -12.53 1.16
CA ASP A 395 -13.54 -13.45 1.84
C ASP A 395 -12.44 -13.90 0.90
N GLN A 396 -12.80 -14.21 -0.36
CA GLN A 396 -11.82 -14.60 -1.36
C GLN A 396 -10.82 -13.47 -1.64
N TYR A 397 -11.29 -12.24 -1.72
CA TYR A 397 -10.45 -11.06 -1.90
C TYR A 397 -9.55 -10.81 -0.69
N LEU A 398 -10.11 -10.78 0.52
CA LEU A 398 -9.34 -10.54 1.75
C LEU A 398 -8.29 -11.64 1.95
N LYS A 399 -8.62 -12.90 1.68
CA LYS A 399 -7.66 -14.00 1.66
C LYS A 399 -6.49 -13.73 0.71
N ARG A 400 -6.76 -13.29 -0.52
CA ARG A 400 -5.72 -12.94 -1.51
C ARG A 400 -4.85 -11.78 -1.03
N GLU A 401 -5.43 -10.74 -0.44
CA GLU A 401 -4.67 -9.61 0.13
C GLU A 401 -3.73 -10.06 1.27
N VAL A 402 -4.19 -10.97 2.13
CA VAL A 402 -3.36 -11.55 3.19
C VAL A 402 -2.24 -12.42 2.60
N GLU A 403 -2.55 -13.28 1.63
CA GLU A 403 -1.54 -14.08 0.91
C GLU A 403 -0.47 -13.19 0.27
N ASP A 404 -0.88 -12.09 -0.37
CA ASP A 404 0.04 -11.17 -1.04
C ASP A 404 0.92 -10.41 -0.06
N ALA A 405 0.36 -9.89 1.05
CA ALA A 405 1.13 -9.20 2.08
C ALA A 405 2.20 -10.12 2.72
N LEU A 406 1.89 -11.40 2.91
CA LEU A 406 2.81 -12.39 3.47
C LEU A 406 3.89 -12.83 2.45
N ALA A 407 3.52 -12.97 1.18
CA ALA A 407 4.40 -13.47 0.12
C ALA A 407 5.34 -12.41 -0.46
N PHE A 408 4.92 -11.14 -0.47
CA PHE A 408 5.61 -10.03 -1.12
C PHE A 408 5.84 -8.87 -0.14
N PRO A 409 6.92 -8.92 0.65
CA PRO A 409 7.20 -7.84 1.58
C PRO A 409 7.49 -6.52 0.82
N PRO A 410 7.09 -5.35 1.36
CA PRO A 410 7.19 -4.06 0.66
C PRO A 410 8.61 -3.69 0.20
N TYR A 411 9.63 -4.17 0.90
CA TYR A 411 11.04 -3.90 0.58
C TYR A 411 11.59 -4.74 -0.57
N ALA A 412 10.87 -5.77 -1.02
CA ALA A 412 11.27 -6.67 -2.10
C ALA A 412 10.21 -6.76 -3.23
N SER A 413 9.23 -5.85 -3.23
CA SER A 413 8.22 -5.78 -4.28
C SER A 413 8.33 -4.49 -5.08
N LEU A 414 8.16 -4.60 -6.40
CA LEU A 414 8.22 -3.47 -7.33
C LEU A 414 6.81 -2.97 -7.62
N GLU A 415 6.62 -1.66 -7.62
CA GLU A 415 5.31 -0.99 -7.75
C GLU A 415 4.50 -1.54 -8.92
N ARG A 416 5.08 -1.61 -10.14
CA ARG A 416 4.33 -2.12 -11.29
C ARG A 416 3.97 -3.60 -11.23
N LEU A 417 4.74 -4.42 -10.50
CA LEU A 417 4.38 -5.82 -10.27
C LEU A 417 3.19 -5.93 -9.33
N ASP A 418 3.17 -5.10 -8.28
CA ASP A 418 2.05 -5.07 -7.33
C ASP A 418 0.78 -4.54 -7.97
N HIS A 419 0.88 -3.47 -8.76
CA HIS A 419 -0.26 -2.94 -9.52
C HIS A 419 -0.84 -4.00 -10.45
N ARG A 420 0.02 -4.69 -11.22
CA ARG A 420 -0.41 -5.78 -12.11
C ARG A 420 -1.09 -6.91 -11.33
N ARG A 421 -0.50 -7.34 -10.21
CA ARG A 421 -1.05 -8.41 -9.37
C ARG A 421 -2.43 -8.05 -8.84
N LYS A 422 -2.60 -6.82 -8.34
CA LYS A 422 -3.87 -6.30 -7.83
C LYS A 422 -4.94 -6.21 -8.91
N LEU A 423 -4.57 -5.78 -10.12
CA LEU A 423 -5.49 -5.74 -11.25
C LEU A 423 -5.94 -7.14 -11.70
N LEU A 424 -5.00 -8.09 -11.84
CA LEU A 424 -5.29 -9.45 -12.32
C LEU A 424 -6.09 -10.28 -11.32
N ARG A 425 -5.93 -10.04 -10.02
CA ARG A 425 -6.61 -10.80 -8.98
C ARG A 425 -8.08 -10.40 -8.79
N GLY A 426 -8.58 -9.41 -9.54
CA GLY A 426 -9.92 -8.89 -9.35
C GLY A 426 -10.01 -8.15 -8.01
N PHE A 427 -10.06 -6.83 -8.08
CA PHE A 427 -10.22 -6.03 -6.87
C PHE A 427 -11.69 -6.04 -6.46
N CYS A 428 -11.98 -6.59 -5.29
CA CYS A 428 -13.34 -6.61 -4.76
C CYS A 428 -13.51 -5.50 -3.72
N LEU A 429 -13.92 -4.33 -4.19
CA LEU A 429 -14.33 -3.22 -3.35
C LEU A 429 -15.73 -3.47 -2.71
N GLU A 430 -16.37 -4.64 -2.95
CA GLU A 430 -17.51 -5.09 -2.14
C GLU A 430 -17.13 -5.27 -0.66
N SER A 431 -15.83 -5.34 -0.35
CA SER A 431 -15.30 -5.28 1.02
C SER A 431 -15.62 -3.97 1.76
N ASN A 432 -15.99 -2.91 1.04
CA ASN A 432 -16.31 -1.57 1.56
C ASN A 432 -17.76 -1.16 1.21
N THR A 433 -18.71 -2.10 1.27
CA THR A 433 -20.17 -1.85 1.13
C THR A 433 -20.72 -0.78 2.08
N ARG A 434 -19.96 -0.44 3.14
CA ARG A 434 -20.25 0.67 4.06
C ARG A 434 -19.99 2.06 3.46
N VAL A 435 -19.18 2.16 2.40
CA VAL A 435 -18.59 3.42 1.92
C VAL A 435 -18.92 3.76 0.47
N MET A 436 -19.10 2.76 -0.41
CA MET A 436 -19.16 3.02 -1.86
C MET A 436 -20.34 2.34 -2.55
N LYS A 437 -20.92 3.04 -3.53
CA LYS A 437 -21.77 2.45 -4.57
C LYS A 437 -20.90 1.59 -5.48
N THR A 438 -21.34 0.37 -5.78
CA THR A 438 -20.64 -0.62 -6.62
C THR A 438 -20.15 -0.05 -7.96
N SER A 439 -20.85 0.93 -8.53
CA SER A 439 -20.47 1.58 -9.78
C SER A 439 -19.13 2.34 -9.75
N ILE A 440 -18.74 2.96 -8.64
CA ILE A 440 -17.49 3.75 -8.56
C ILE A 440 -16.27 2.81 -8.54
N CYS A 441 -16.43 1.63 -7.95
CA CYS A 441 -15.40 0.61 -7.82
C CYS A 441 -14.99 0.05 -9.19
N SER A 442 -15.99 -0.27 -10.02
CA SER A 442 -15.79 -0.70 -11.42
C SER A 442 -15.10 0.39 -12.24
N ASP A 443 -15.48 1.66 -12.04
CA ASP A 443 -14.88 2.80 -12.73
C ASP A 443 -13.38 2.97 -12.39
N ILE A 444 -12.99 2.80 -11.12
CA ILE A 444 -11.58 2.85 -10.66
C ILE A 444 -10.74 1.77 -11.35
N LEU A 445 -11.24 0.54 -11.43
CA LEU A 445 -10.50 -0.57 -12.03
C LEU A 445 -10.30 -0.41 -13.54
N LYS A 446 -11.34 0.02 -14.25
CA LYS A 446 -11.24 0.36 -15.68
C LYS A 446 -10.19 1.42 -15.92
N LEU A 447 -10.21 2.50 -15.12
CA LEU A 447 -9.20 3.55 -15.19
C LEU A 447 -7.79 3.00 -14.96
N ALA A 448 -7.60 2.11 -13.98
CA ALA A 448 -6.30 1.53 -13.66
C ALA A 448 -5.76 0.55 -14.71
N VAL A 449 -6.61 -0.29 -15.31
CA VAL A 449 -6.20 -1.17 -16.42
C VAL A 449 -5.75 -0.37 -17.63
N GLU A 450 -6.50 0.67 -17.98
CA GLU A 450 -6.14 1.52 -19.10
C GLU A 450 -4.88 2.34 -18.84
N ASP A 451 -4.75 2.87 -17.63
CA ASP A 451 -3.54 3.53 -17.19
C ASP A 451 -2.30 2.63 -17.31
N PHE A 452 -2.44 1.37 -16.88
CA PHE A 452 -1.40 0.37 -16.98
C PHE A 452 -0.98 0.12 -18.43
N ASN A 453 -1.95 -0.14 -19.30
CA ASN A 453 -1.69 -0.41 -20.70
C ASN A 453 -1.13 0.81 -21.44
N PHE A 454 -1.57 2.03 -21.08
CA PHE A 454 -1.00 3.27 -21.61
C PHE A 454 0.48 3.40 -21.24
N CYS A 455 0.83 3.23 -19.95
CA CYS A 455 2.23 3.25 -19.51
C CYS A 455 3.05 2.17 -20.23
N GLN A 456 2.52 0.94 -20.32
CA GLN A 456 3.19 -0.16 -21.02
C GLN A 456 3.43 0.15 -22.51
N SER A 457 2.51 0.84 -23.18
CA SER A 457 2.69 1.24 -24.58
C SER A 457 3.88 2.19 -24.77
N ILE A 458 4.04 3.16 -23.85
CA ILE A 458 5.19 4.08 -23.83
C ILE A 458 6.47 3.28 -23.58
N HIS A 459 6.43 2.34 -22.64
CA HIS A 459 7.58 1.49 -22.34
C HIS A 459 8.00 0.63 -23.54
N GLY A 460 7.04 0.18 -24.34
CA GLY A 460 7.31 -0.52 -25.61
C GLY A 460 8.03 0.35 -26.64
N GLU A 461 7.66 1.63 -26.77
CA GLU A 461 8.35 2.58 -27.65
C GLU A 461 9.75 2.94 -27.14
N GLU A 462 9.92 3.07 -25.83
CA GLU A 462 11.22 3.29 -25.19
C GLU A 462 12.18 2.11 -25.43
N MET A 463 11.67 0.88 -25.31
CA MET A 463 12.44 -0.33 -25.62
C MET A 463 12.91 -0.35 -27.07
N LYS A 464 12.04 -0.04 -28.05
CA LYS A 464 12.43 0.04 -29.47
C LYS A 464 13.54 1.07 -29.73
N ARG A 465 13.51 2.19 -29.01
CA ARG A 465 14.56 3.22 -29.10
C ARG A 465 15.89 2.69 -28.54
N LEU A 466 15.85 1.97 -27.42
CA LEU A 466 17.04 1.39 -26.81
C LEU A 466 17.63 0.25 -27.66
N ASP A 467 16.80 -0.59 -28.27
CA ASP A 467 17.25 -1.61 -29.23
C ASP A 467 18.00 -0.98 -30.41
N ARG A 468 17.45 0.12 -30.96
CA ARG A 468 18.13 0.87 -32.03
C ARG A 468 19.45 1.47 -31.55
N TRP A 469 19.45 2.08 -30.37
CA TRP A 469 20.64 2.67 -29.76
C TRP A 469 21.78 1.64 -29.60
N ILE A 470 21.47 0.39 -29.20
CA ILE A 470 22.48 -0.69 -29.13
C ILE A 470 23.13 -0.92 -30.50
N VAL A 471 22.31 -1.05 -31.54
CA VAL A 471 22.78 -1.32 -32.91
C VAL A 471 23.61 -0.18 -33.48
N GLU A 472 23.12 1.06 -33.34
CA GLU A 472 23.79 2.28 -33.81
C GLU A 472 25.15 2.51 -33.14
N ASN A 473 25.29 2.07 -31.89
CA ASN A 473 26.54 2.18 -31.12
C ASN A 473 27.41 0.92 -31.16
N ARG A 474 27.10 -0.04 -32.05
CA ARG A 474 27.92 -1.24 -32.30
C ARG A 474 28.17 -2.13 -31.08
N LEU A 475 27.33 -2.02 -30.04
CA LEU A 475 27.49 -2.80 -28.80
C LEU A 475 27.36 -4.32 -29.03
N GLN A 476 26.63 -4.74 -30.06
CA GLN A 476 26.50 -6.12 -30.51
C GLN A 476 27.79 -6.71 -31.12
N GLU A 477 28.75 -5.86 -31.51
CA GLU A 477 30.02 -6.30 -32.09
C GLU A 477 31.01 -6.74 -31.00
N LEU A 478 30.80 -6.30 -29.75
CA LEU A 478 31.57 -6.68 -28.57
C LEU A 478 31.20 -8.10 -28.11
N LYS A 479 31.83 -9.11 -28.71
CA LYS A 479 31.51 -10.55 -28.49
C LYS A 479 31.65 -11.04 -27.05
N PHE A 480 32.42 -10.33 -26.23
CA PHE A 480 32.57 -10.65 -24.80
C PHE A 480 31.37 -10.18 -23.97
N ALA A 481 30.63 -9.18 -24.44
CA ALA A 481 29.63 -8.47 -23.65
C ALA A 481 28.25 -9.16 -23.70
N ARG A 482 27.66 -9.37 -22.52
CA ARG A 482 26.32 -9.93 -22.40
C ARG A 482 25.25 -8.85 -22.65
N GLN A 483 24.36 -9.10 -23.60
CA GLN A 483 23.22 -8.21 -23.86
C GLN A 483 22.11 -8.43 -22.82
N LYS A 484 21.95 -7.48 -21.90
CA LYS A 484 20.98 -7.53 -20.77
C LYS A 484 19.94 -6.41 -20.79
N LEU A 485 19.73 -5.77 -21.95
CA LEU A 485 18.84 -4.61 -22.11
C LEU A 485 17.48 -4.77 -21.43
N ALA A 486 16.80 -5.90 -21.65
CA ALA A 486 15.48 -6.15 -21.08
C ALA A 486 15.47 -6.06 -19.54
N TYR A 487 16.51 -6.56 -18.86
CA TYR A 487 16.64 -6.49 -17.40
C TYR A 487 16.98 -5.07 -16.94
N CYS A 488 17.92 -4.41 -17.63
CA CYS A 488 18.34 -3.04 -17.33
C CYS A 488 17.16 -2.07 -17.43
N TYR A 489 16.39 -2.14 -18.53
CA TYR A 489 15.22 -1.32 -18.72
C TYR A 489 14.08 -1.68 -17.74
N PHE A 490 13.81 -2.97 -17.53
CA PHE A 490 12.80 -3.43 -16.56
C PHE A 490 13.03 -2.85 -15.16
N SER A 491 14.28 -2.79 -14.69
CA SER A 491 14.61 -2.24 -13.37
C SER A 491 14.13 -0.79 -13.16
N GLY A 492 14.25 0.03 -14.22
CA GLY A 492 13.73 1.40 -14.24
C GLY A 492 12.23 1.45 -14.49
N ALA A 493 11.70 0.71 -15.47
CA ALA A 493 10.29 0.75 -15.83
C ALA A 493 9.35 0.22 -14.75
N ALA A 494 9.80 -0.77 -13.96
CA ALA A 494 9.00 -1.34 -12.88
C ALA A 494 8.89 -0.42 -11.64
N THR A 495 9.75 0.59 -11.53
CA THR A 495 9.85 1.48 -10.35
C THR A 495 9.64 2.97 -10.67
N LEU A 496 9.96 3.42 -11.89
CA LEU A 496 9.80 4.78 -12.39
C LEU A 496 8.79 4.78 -13.53
N PHE A 497 7.63 4.16 -13.32
CA PHE A 497 6.72 3.80 -14.41
C PHE A 497 5.96 4.96 -15.06
N SER A 498 5.85 6.09 -14.35
CA SER A 498 5.03 7.23 -14.78
C SER A 498 5.50 7.79 -16.12
N PRO A 499 4.62 8.10 -17.08
CA PRO A 499 4.99 8.57 -18.41
C PRO A 499 6.03 9.70 -18.43
N GLU A 500 5.94 10.63 -17.46
CA GLU A 500 6.76 11.84 -17.35
C GLU A 500 8.23 11.56 -17.00
N LEU A 501 8.53 10.33 -16.55
CA LEU A 501 9.88 9.88 -16.15
C LEU A 501 10.63 9.14 -17.27
N SER A 502 10.21 9.32 -18.52
CA SER A 502 10.83 8.70 -19.71
C SER A 502 12.34 8.95 -19.79
N ASP A 503 12.80 10.21 -19.68
CA ASP A 503 14.23 10.53 -19.75
C ASP A 503 15.02 9.83 -18.62
N ALA A 504 14.45 9.76 -17.42
CA ALA A 504 15.07 9.06 -16.28
C ALA A 504 15.20 7.56 -16.54
N ARG A 505 14.14 6.90 -17.07
CA ARG A 505 14.18 5.47 -17.43
C ARG A 505 15.19 5.18 -18.54
N ILE A 506 15.26 6.02 -19.56
CA ILE A 506 16.23 5.86 -20.66
C ILE A 506 17.67 6.02 -20.14
N SER A 507 17.94 7.04 -19.33
CA SER A 507 19.27 7.24 -18.71
C SER A 507 19.65 6.05 -17.83
N TRP A 508 18.72 5.58 -16.99
CA TRP A 508 18.88 4.40 -16.13
C TRP A 508 19.18 3.13 -16.94
N ALA A 509 18.43 2.88 -18.02
CA ALA A 509 18.62 1.70 -18.85
C ALA A 509 19.96 1.73 -19.60
N LYS A 510 20.33 2.88 -20.19
CA LYS A 510 21.62 3.06 -20.86
C LYS A 510 22.78 2.86 -19.88
N GLY A 511 22.70 3.46 -18.69
CA GLY A 511 23.67 3.24 -17.61
C GLY A 511 23.78 1.76 -17.24
N GLY A 512 22.65 1.07 -17.07
CA GLY A 512 22.62 -0.36 -16.76
C GLY A 512 23.25 -1.25 -17.85
N VAL A 513 23.00 -0.95 -19.13
CA VAL A 513 23.62 -1.67 -20.25
C VAL A 513 25.12 -1.41 -20.27
N LEU A 514 25.55 -0.15 -20.23
CA LEU A 514 26.96 0.21 -20.33
C LEU A 514 27.79 -0.32 -19.17
N THR A 515 27.27 -0.26 -17.94
CA THR A 515 27.95 -0.86 -16.77
C THR A 515 28.13 -2.36 -16.92
N THR A 516 27.16 -3.08 -17.50
CA THR A 516 27.28 -4.52 -17.75
C THR A 516 28.32 -4.82 -18.86
N VAL A 517 28.35 -4.03 -19.92
CA VAL A 517 29.36 -4.16 -20.99
C VAL A 517 30.77 -3.90 -20.44
N ILE A 518 30.92 -2.85 -19.63
CA ILE A 518 32.20 -2.46 -19.04
C ILE A 518 32.64 -3.48 -17.98
N ASP A 519 31.73 -4.01 -17.17
CA ASP A 519 32.01 -5.12 -16.23
C ASP A 519 32.62 -6.33 -16.98
N ASP A 520 31.97 -6.80 -18.05
CA ASP A 520 32.48 -7.90 -18.87
C ASP A 520 33.83 -7.56 -19.54
N PHE A 521 34.04 -6.29 -19.89
CA PHE A 521 35.31 -5.81 -20.45
C PHE A 521 36.46 -5.93 -19.43
N PHE A 522 36.28 -5.44 -18.21
CA PHE A 522 37.31 -5.52 -17.16
C PHE A 522 37.52 -6.95 -16.62
N ASP A 523 36.47 -7.76 -16.59
CA ASP A 523 36.52 -9.11 -16.02
C ASP A 523 37.12 -10.16 -16.95
N VAL A 524 36.90 -10.03 -18.26
CA VAL A 524 37.22 -11.08 -19.24
C VAL A 524 37.68 -10.54 -20.60
N GLY A 525 37.15 -9.38 -21.01
CA GLY A 525 37.27 -8.89 -22.39
C GLY A 525 38.56 -8.15 -22.72
N ALA A 526 39.21 -7.53 -21.73
CA ALA A 526 40.28 -6.56 -21.95
C ALA A 526 41.65 -7.00 -21.43
N SER A 527 42.69 -6.52 -22.09
CA SER A 527 44.06 -6.47 -21.55
C SER A 527 44.24 -5.30 -20.57
N LYS A 528 45.30 -5.35 -19.74
CA LYS A 528 45.64 -4.23 -18.83
C LYS A 528 45.86 -2.91 -19.57
N GLU A 529 46.51 -2.96 -20.73
CA GLU A 529 46.71 -1.78 -21.59
C GLU A 529 45.38 -1.17 -22.05
N GLU A 530 44.42 -2.01 -22.45
CA GLU A 530 43.09 -1.55 -22.87
C GLU A 530 42.27 -0.95 -21.72
N MET A 531 42.34 -1.54 -20.53
CA MET A 531 41.71 -1.01 -19.32
C MET A 531 42.28 0.38 -18.95
N GLU A 532 43.61 0.50 -18.93
CA GLU A 532 44.31 1.76 -18.65
C GLU A 532 44.03 2.82 -19.71
N ASN A 533 43.99 2.45 -21.00
CA ASN A 533 43.66 3.36 -22.09
C ASN A 533 42.24 3.92 -21.94
N LEU A 534 41.24 3.08 -21.64
CA LEU A 534 39.87 3.54 -21.41
C LEU A 534 39.78 4.53 -20.24
N ILE A 535 40.45 4.27 -19.12
CA ILE A 535 40.50 5.18 -17.97
C ILE A 535 41.13 6.52 -18.37
N HIS A 536 42.27 6.48 -19.05
CA HIS A 536 42.99 7.68 -19.48
C HIS A 536 42.17 8.56 -20.44
N LEU A 537 41.38 7.94 -21.32
CA LEU A 537 40.46 8.67 -22.20
C LEU A 537 39.40 9.43 -21.41
N VAL A 538 38.85 8.83 -20.34
CA VAL A 538 37.88 9.49 -19.45
C VAL A 538 38.54 10.55 -18.58
N GLU A 539 39.79 10.36 -18.12
CA GLU A 539 40.54 11.40 -17.39
C GLU A 539 40.81 12.64 -18.22
N LYS A 540 40.94 12.48 -19.54
CA LYS A 540 41.20 13.57 -20.50
C LYS A 540 39.94 14.18 -21.11
N TRP A 541 38.77 13.93 -20.52
CA TRP A 541 37.46 14.31 -21.06
C TRP A 541 37.37 15.73 -21.66
N ASP A 542 37.85 16.75 -20.92
CA ASP A 542 37.78 18.17 -21.30
C ASP A 542 39.02 18.69 -22.05
N LEU A 543 40.01 17.83 -22.31
CA LEU A 543 41.17 18.23 -23.09
C LEU A 543 40.81 18.17 -24.57
N ASN A 544 41.09 19.24 -25.32
CA ASN A 544 40.96 19.29 -26.79
C ASN A 544 41.94 18.35 -27.53
N SER A 545 42.32 17.22 -26.93
CA SER A 545 43.16 16.19 -27.50
C SER A 545 42.34 15.24 -28.36
N VAL A 546 42.88 14.86 -29.51
CA VAL A 546 42.34 13.77 -30.33
C VAL A 546 42.44 12.48 -29.51
N PRO A 547 41.34 11.72 -29.31
CA PRO A 547 41.38 10.44 -28.62
C PRO A 547 42.33 9.46 -29.33
N GLU A 548 43.19 8.81 -28.57
CA GLU A 548 44.08 7.76 -29.07
C GLU A 548 43.63 6.42 -28.48
N TYR A 549 42.99 5.60 -29.32
CA TYR A 549 42.46 4.30 -28.94
C TYR A 549 43.51 3.21 -29.18
N CYS A 550 43.75 2.37 -28.18
CA CYS A 550 44.66 1.22 -28.34
C CYS A 550 44.00 0.01 -29.03
N SER A 551 42.66 -0.04 -29.09
CA SER A 551 41.91 -1.07 -29.81
C SER A 551 40.54 -0.57 -30.27
N GLU A 552 39.96 -1.28 -31.25
CA GLU A 552 38.59 -1.02 -31.73
C GLU A 552 37.55 -1.22 -30.60
N GLN A 553 37.81 -2.12 -29.66
CA GLN A 553 36.91 -2.34 -28.52
C GLN A 553 36.86 -1.10 -27.61
N VAL A 554 38.02 -0.52 -27.30
CA VAL A 554 38.12 0.71 -26.51
C VAL A 554 37.48 1.89 -27.23
N GLU A 555 37.68 2.00 -28.55
CA GLU A 555 37.01 3.01 -29.38
C GLU A 555 35.49 2.93 -29.27
N ILE A 556 34.91 1.72 -29.44
CA ILE A 556 33.46 1.50 -29.35
C ILE A 556 32.94 1.90 -27.96
N ILE A 557 33.55 1.38 -26.89
CA ILE A 557 33.11 1.61 -25.51
C ILE A 557 33.22 3.08 -25.13
N PHE A 558 34.36 3.73 -25.41
CA PHE A 558 34.56 5.14 -25.06
C PHE A 558 33.59 6.04 -25.83
N THR A 559 33.37 5.78 -27.12
CA THR A 559 32.49 6.60 -27.96
C THR A 559 31.05 6.55 -27.45
N VAL A 560 30.49 5.35 -27.24
CA VAL A 560 29.12 5.21 -26.74
C VAL A 560 28.96 5.75 -25.32
N LEU A 561 29.97 5.54 -24.46
CA LEU A 561 29.99 6.09 -23.11
C LEU A 561 29.95 7.62 -23.18
N ARG A 562 30.81 8.21 -24.03
CA ARG A 562 30.91 9.66 -24.17
C ARG A 562 29.60 10.27 -24.61
N ASP A 563 29.05 9.73 -25.69
CA ASP A 563 27.83 10.26 -26.31
C ASP A 563 26.62 10.09 -25.37
N THR A 564 26.56 8.98 -24.61
CA THR A 564 25.51 8.75 -23.59
C THR A 564 25.59 9.75 -22.43
N ILE A 565 26.79 10.06 -21.95
CA ILE A 565 27.00 11.05 -20.88
C ILE A 565 26.60 12.44 -21.37
N LEU A 566 26.97 12.82 -22.59
CA LEU A 566 26.61 14.11 -23.18
C LEU A 566 25.10 14.23 -23.37
N GLU A 567 24.45 13.21 -23.94
CA GLU A 567 22.99 13.18 -24.10
C GLU A 567 22.26 13.30 -22.74
N THR A 568 22.73 12.56 -21.73
CA THR A 568 22.18 12.63 -20.37
C THR A 568 22.41 14.02 -19.76
N GLY A 569 23.58 14.60 -19.97
CA GLY A 569 23.95 15.94 -19.51
C GLY A 569 23.07 17.04 -20.13
N GLU A 570 22.82 16.96 -21.45
CA GLU A 570 21.92 17.88 -22.15
C GLU A 570 20.48 17.79 -21.62
N LYS A 571 19.97 16.57 -21.45
CA LYS A 571 18.66 16.35 -20.85
C LYS A 571 18.63 16.92 -19.44
N ALA A 572 19.56 16.53 -18.57
CA ALA A 572 19.62 17.02 -17.20
C ALA A 572 19.78 18.55 -17.12
N PHE A 573 20.50 19.20 -18.04
CA PHE A 573 20.62 20.66 -18.08
C PHE A 573 19.26 21.35 -18.17
N THR A 574 18.34 20.80 -18.98
CA THR A 574 16.99 21.37 -19.12
C THR A 574 16.15 21.28 -17.85
N TYR A 575 16.45 20.33 -16.96
CA TYR A 575 15.75 20.12 -15.69
C TYR A 575 16.42 20.87 -14.54
N GLN A 576 17.75 20.82 -14.51
CA GLN A 576 18.59 21.30 -13.41
C GLN A 576 18.97 22.77 -13.56
N GLY A 577 18.91 23.33 -14.77
CA GLY A 577 19.34 24.70 -15.06
C GLY A 577 20.86 24.92 -14.96
N ARG A 578 21.63 23.83 -14.88
CA ARG A 578 23.10 23.82 -14.79
C ARG A 578 23.66 22.57 -15.45
N SER A 579 24.93 22.63 -15.86
CA SER A 579 25.64 21.43 -16.30
C SER A 579 25.82 20.47 -15.13
N VAL A 580 25.66 19.18 -15.41
CA VAL A 580 25.95 18.07 -14.49
C VAL A 580 26.94 17.08 -15.09
N THR A 581 27.43 17.35 -16.30
CA THR A 581 28.26 16.44 -17.11
C THR A 581 29.51 16.03 -16.35
N ASP A 582 30.24 16.97 -15.76
CA ASP A 582 31.47 16.71 -15.00
C ASP A 582 31.23 15.76 -13.82
N HIS A 583 30.07 15.86 -13.15
CA HIS A 583 29.72 14.94 -12.09
C HIS A 583 29.47 13.53 -12.64
N ILE A 584 28.78 13.41 -13.78
CA ILE A 584 28.54 12.12 -14.43
C ILE A 584 29.86 11.49 -14.92
N VAL A 585 30.75 12.27 -15.53
CA VAL A 585 32.10 11.83 -15.93
C VAL A 585 32.88 11.30 -14.74
N LYS A 586 32.86 12.03 -13.62
CA LYS A 586 33.50 11.59 -12.37
C LYS A 586 32.94 10.26 -11.86
N ILE A 587 31.61 10.10 -11.86
CA ILE A 587 30.94 8.85 -11.44
C ILE A 587 31.44 7.65 -12.26
N TRP A 588 31.56 7.82 -13.58
CA TRP A 588 32.11 6.77 -14.45
C TRP A 588 33.60 6.52 -14.21
N LEU A 589 34.39 7.59 -14.02
CA LEU A 589 35.82 7.46 -13.75
C LEU A 589 36.10 6.70 -12.44
N ASP A 590 35.33 7.01 -11.39
CA ASP A 590 35.42 6.32 -10.10
C ASP A 590 35.09 4.83 -10.24
N LEU A 591 34.08 4.49 -11.05
CA LEU A 591 33.75 3.09 -11.38
C LEU A 591 34.90 2.37 -12.10
N LEU A 592 35.42 2.96 -13.18
CA LEU A 592 36.48 2.33 -13.99
C LEU A 592 37.74 2.07 -13.16
N LYS A 593 38.13 3.02 -12.31
CA LYS A 593 39.26 2.86 -11.37
C LYS A 593 39.00 1.75 -10.36
N SER A 594 37.78 1.64 -9.87
CA SER A 594 37.38 0.60 -8.93
C SER A 594 37.38 -0.80 -9.57
N MET A 595 36.92 -0.93 -10.82
CA MET A 595 36.97 -2.17 -11.59
C MET A 595 38.42 -2.58 -11.93
N LEU A 596 39.28 -1.63 -12.30
CA LEU A 596 40.72 -1.92 -12.51
C LEU A 596 41.34 -2.51 -11.24
N ARG A 597 41.00 -1.96 -10.07
CA ARG A 597 41.51 -2.46 -8.79
C ARG A 597 41.07 -3.90 -8.50
N GLU A 598 39.85 -4.29 -8.87
CA GLU A 598 39.42 -5.70 -8.76
C GLU A 598 40.15 -6.61 -9.74
N ALA A 599 40.37 -6.16 -10.97
CA ALA A 599 41.15 -6.89 -11.97
C ALA A 599 42.61 -7.08 -11.50
N GLU A 600 43.21 -6.07 -10.88
CA GLU A 600 44.55 -6.16 -10.27
C GLU A 600 44.57 -7.18 -9.14
N TRP A 601 43.63 -7.13 -8.19
CA TRP A 601 43.54 -8.13 -7.12
C TRP A 601 43.41 -9.56 -7.67
N SER A 602 42.57 -9.75 -8.69
CA SER A 602 42.37 -11.06 -9.31
C SER A 602 43.62 -11.55 -10.05
N SER A 603 44.30 -10.68 -10.80
CA SER A 603 45.48 -11.05 -11.59
C SER A 603 46.72 -11.32 -10.73
N GLU A 604 46.91 -10.55 -9.67
CA GLU A 604 48.03 -10.69 -8.72
C GLU A 604 47.77 -11.76 -7.65
N LYS A 605 46.54 -12.29 -7.57
CA LYS A 605 46.06 -13.19 -6.50
C LYS A 605 46.24 -12.55 -5.11
N SER A 606 46.03 -11.24 -5.05
CA SER A 606 46.08 -10.45 -3.82
C SER A 606 44.80 -10.66 -3.02
N THR A 607 44.93 -10.91 -1.71
CA THR A 607 43.79 -11.04 -0.79
C THR A 607 43.57 -9.71 -0.09
N PRO A 608 42.58 -8.88 -0.49
CA PRO A 608 42.28 -7.63 0.21
C PRO A 608 41.75 -7.92 1.62
N SER A 609 41.88 -6.95 2.53
CA SER A 609 41.10 -6.97 3.76
C SER A 609 39.61 -6.84 3.44
N LEU A 610 38.73 -7.28 4.33
CA LEU A 610 37.29 -7.14 4.11
C LEU A 610 36.89 -5.66 4.02
N GLU A 611 37.53 -4.81 4.82
CA GLU A 611 37.32 -3.36 4.83
C GLU A 611 37.76 -2.74 3.50
N ASP A 612 38.96 -3.05 3.00
CA ASP A 612 39.45 -2.57 1.70
C ASP A 612 38.60 -3.07 0.54
N TYR A 613 38.18 -4.34 0.60
CA TYR A 613 37.26 -4.92 -0.37
C TYR A 613 35.96 -4.13 -0.40
N MET A 614 35.31 -3.93 0.76
CA MET A 614 34.00 -3.26 0.79
C MET A 614 34.06 -1.79 0.38
N GLU A 615 35.13 -1.06 0.68
CA GLU A 615 35.31 0.33 0.21
C GLU A 615 35.51 0.43 -1.31
N ASN A 616 36.01 -0.62 -1.96
CA ASN A 616 36.04 -0.70 -3.42
C ASN A 616 34.72 -1.23 -3.99
N ALA A 617 34.20 -2.31 -3.38
CA ALA A 617 33.15 -3.15 -3.94
C ALA A 617 31.79 -2.46 -4.07
N TYR A 618 31.49 -1.46 -3.22
CA TYR A 618 30.26 -0.67 -3.38
C TYR A 618 30.31 0.26 -4.61
N VAL A 619 31.51 0.63 -5.07
CA VAL A 619 31.70 1.40 -6.29
C VAL A 619 31.71 0.47 -7.50
N SER A 620 32.54 -0.59 -7.47
CA SER A 620 32.65 -1.57 -8.57
C SER A 620 31.34 -2.32 -8.86
N PHE A 621 30.41 -2.41 -7.90
CA PHE A 621 29.06 -2.94 -8.13
C PHE A 621 28.21 -2.10 -9.11
N ALA A 622 28.73 -0.93 -9.54
CA ALA A 622 28.29 -0.20 -10.72
C ALA A 622 26.88 0.43 -10.67
N LEU A 623 26.27 0.59 -9.49
CA LEU A 623 24.99 1.32 -9.38
C LEU A 623 25.13 2.84 -9.55
N GLY A 624 26.34 3.38 -9.39
CA GLY A 624 26.62 4.82 -9.46
C GLY A 624 26.16 5.41 -10.80
N PRO A 625 26.66 4.90 -11.94
CA PRO A 625 26.22 5.36 -13.26
C PRO A 625 24.76 5.10 -13.64
N ILE A 626 24.04 4.29 -12.85
CA ILE A 626 22.63 3.97 -13.10
C ILE A 626 21.72 4.95 -12.36
N VAL A 627 21.91 5.06 -11.05
CA VAL A 627 20.98 5.78 -10.16
C VAL A 627 21.32 7.26 -10.08
N LEU A 628 22.60 7.62 -9.96
CA LEU A 628 22.98 9.01 -9.71
C LEU A 628 22.65 9.93 -10.89
N PRO A 629 22.91 9.57 -12.17
CA PRO A 629 22.47 10.40 -13.30
C PRO A 629 20.95 10.52 -13.39
N ALA A 630 20.22 9.44 -13.10
CA ALA A 630 18.76 9.46 -13.13
C ALA A 630 18.15 10.40 -12.08
N THR A 631 18.81 10.63 -10.94
CA THR A 631 18.33 11.59 -9.92
C THR A 631 18.28 13.04 -10.44
N TYR A 632 19.07 13.38 -11.47
CA TYR A 632 18.99 14.68 -12.14
C TYR A 632 17.75 14.84 -13.03
N LEU A 633 17.00 13.76 -13.24
CA LEU A 633 15.81 13.70 -14.10
C LEU A 633 14.55 13.38 -13.28
N ILE A 634 14.66 13.31 -11.95
CA ILE A 634 13.58 12.96 -11.01
C ILE A 634 13.45 14.06 -9.96
N GLY A 635 12.22 14.43 -9.62
CA GLY A 635 11.94 15.32 -8.50
C GLY A 635 12.47 16.75 -8.70
N PRO A 636 12.63 17.51 -7.59
CA PRO A 636 13.18 18.85 -7.61
C PRO A 636 14.67 18.91 -8.04
N PRO A 637 15.15 20.04 -8.60
CA PRO A 637 16.56 20.21 -8.96
C PRO A 637 17.53 20.02 -7.78
N LEU A 638 18.66 19.36 -8.04
CA LEU A 638 19.73 19.09 -7.09
C LEU A 638 20.86 20.12 -7.25
N SER A 639 21.18 20.82 -6.17
CA SER A 639 22.33 21.72 -6.13
C SER A 639 23.66 20.95 -6.14
N GLU A 640 24.77 21.62 -6.48
CA GLU A 640 26.12 21.04 -6.34
C GLU A 640 26.44 20.67 -4.90
N GLU A 641 25.95 21.44 -3.93
CA GLU A 641 26.12 21.15 -2.51
C GLU A 641 25.36 19.88 -2.11
N THR A 642 24.14 19.71 -2.63
CA THR A 642 23.29 18.52 -2.36
C THR A 642 23.98 17.24 -2.81
N VAL A 643 24.48 17.18 -4.05
CA VAL A 643 25.12 15.96 -4.59
C VAL A 643 26.49 15.67 -3.97
N ARG A 644 27.13 16.69 -3.36
CA ARG A 644 28.38 16.54 -2.59
C ARG A 644 28.14 16.31 -1.10
N SER A 645 26.90 16.36 -0.65
CA SER A 645 26.57 16.26 0.77
C SER A 645 26.88 14.87 1.34
N PRO A 646 27.17 14.77 2.65
CA PRO A 646 27.33 13.48 3.33
C PRO A 646 26.08 12.60 3.21
N GLU A 647 24.89 13.19 3.21
CA GLU A 647 23.61 12.47 3.10
C GLU A 647 23.50 11.77 1.74
N TYR A 648 23.73 12.48 0.64
CA TYR A 648 23.64 11.92 -0.71
C TYR A 648 24.65 10.77 -0.92
N ASN A 649 25.89 10.96 -0.44
CA ASN A 649 26.92 9.92 -0.48
C ASN A 649 26.55 8.71 0.39
N GLN A 650 25.93 8.92 1.55
CA GLN A 650 25.48 7.83 2.41
C GLN A 650 24.35 7.04 1.77
N LEU A 651 23.36 7.68 1.13
CA LEU A 651 22.30 7.00 0.38
C LEU A 651 22.88 6.08 -0.70
N TYR A 652 23.81 6.59 -1.50
CA TYR A 652 24.54 5.82 -2.50
C TYR A 652 25.28 4.64 -1.89
N LYS A 653 26.10 4.89 -0.86
CA LYS A 653 26.91 3.86 -0.20
C LYS A 653 26.05 2.76 0.42
N LEU A 654 24.94 3.09 1.08
CA LEU A 654 24.03 2.11 1.68
C LEU A 654 23.36 1.23 0.63
N MET A 655 22.81 1.83 -0.43
CA MET A 655 22.19 1.11 -1.54
C MET A 655 23.19 0.15 -2.20
N SER A 656 24.38 0.64 -2.55
CA SER A 656 25.38 -0.16 -3.25
C SER A 656 26.00 -1.24 -2.37
N THR A 657 26.26 -0.94 -1.09
CA THR A 657 26.77 -1.94 -0.13
C THR A 657 25.77 -3.07 0.04
N MET A 658 24.49 -2.74 0.22
CA MET A 658 23.43 -3.75 0.31
C MET A 658 23.38 -4.61 -0.96
N GLY A 659 23.39 -3.97 -2.13
CA GLY A 659 23.42 -4.67 -3.43
C GLY A 659 24.59 -5.62 -3.59
N ARG A 660 25.81 -5.15 -3.28
CA ARG A 660 27.03 -5.94 -3.36
C ARG A 660 26.98 -7.16 -2.43
N LEU A 661 26.49 -7.01 -1.21
CA LEU A 661 26.39 -8.13 -0.26
C LEU A 661 25.39 -9.19 -0.75
N LEU A 662 24.25 -8.78 -1.32
CA LEU A 662 23.28 -9.71 -1.92
C LEU A 662 23.89 -10.42 -3.13
N ASN A 663 24.60 -9.67 -3.98
CA ASN A 663 25.33 -10.21 -5.12
C ASN A 663 26.38 -11.25 -4.69
N ASP A 664 27.20 -10.96 -3.67
CA ASP A 664 28.24 -11.85 -3.16
C ASP A 664 27.70 -13.19 -2.68
N ILE A 665 26.58 -13.16 -1.95
CA ILE A 665 25.93 -14.37 -1.44
C ILE A 665 25.55 -15.29 -2.60
N GLN A 666 24.96 -14.73 -3.66
CA GLN A 666 24.45 -15.51 -4.79
C GLN A 666 25.54 -15.88 -5.80
N GLY A 667 26.51 -14.98 -6.01
CA GLY A 667 27.64 -15.15 -6.94
C GLY A 667 28.77 -16.04 -6.41
N PHE A 668 28.86 -16.23 -5.09
CA PHE A 668 29.98 -16.91 -4.42
C PHE A 668 30.41 -18.23 -5.07
N LYS A 669 29.47 -19.12 -5.38
CA LYS A 669 29.83 -20.45 -5.94
C LYS A 669 30.51 -20.31 -7.31
N ARG A 670 30.02 -19.41 -8.15
CA ARG A 670 30.55 -19.15 -9.50
C ARG A 670 31.91 -18.45 -9.42
N GLU A 671 31.99 -17.40 -8.62
CA GLU A 671 33.20 -16.59 -8.46
C GLU A 671 34.34 -17.39 -7.81
N SER A 672 34.03 -18.20 -6.79
CA SER A 672 35.01 -19.09 -6.17
C SER A 672 35.58 -20.10 -7.17
N ALA A 673 34.76 -20.64 -8.08
CA ALA A 673 35.22 -21.54 -9.14
C ALA A 673 36.12 -20.83 -10.17
N GLN A 674 35.98 -19.52 -10.34
CA GLN A 674 36.84 -18.67 -11.18
C GLN A 674 38.09 -18.17 -10.43
N GLY A 675 38.23 -18.47 -9.14
CA GLY A 675 39.32 -17.97 -8.30
C GLY A 675 39.16 -16.51 -7.85
N LYS A 676 37.97 -15.91 -8.04
CA LYS A 676 37.67 -14.55 -7.59
C LYS A 676 37.26 -14.54 -6.11
N LEU A 677 37.77 -13.56 -5.36
CA LEU A 677 37.41 -13.33 -3.97
C LEU A 677 36.22 -12.37 -3.89
N ASN A 678 35.31 -12.62 -2.95
CA ASN A 678 34.18 -11.75 -2.63
C ASN A 678 33.96 -11.73 -1.11
N ALA A 679 32.95 -11.01 -0.59
CA ALA A 679 32.76 -10.93 0.86
C ALA A 679 32.64 -12.30 1.54
N VAL A 680 31.92 -13.26 0.94
CA VAL A 680 31.77 -14.61 1.52
C VAL A 680 33.12 -15.30 1.61
N SER A 681 33.91 -15.29 0.53
CA SER A 681 35.28 -15.85 0.53
C SER A 681 36.18 -15.19 1.57
N LEU A 682 36.13 -13.86 1.69
CA LEU A 682 36.95 -13.11 2.63
C LEU A 682 36.56 -13.37 4.09
N TYR A 683 35.26 -13.47 4.39
CA TYR A 683 34.79 -13.88 5.71
C TYR A 683 35.22 -15.32 6.04
N MET A 684 35.17 -16.24 5.06
CA MET A 684 35.64 -17.61 5.27
C MET A 684 37.14 -17.69 5.54
N ILE A 685 37.95 -16.84 4.90
CA ILE A 685 39.39 -16.75 5.17
C ILE A 685 39.65 -16.17 6.57
N ARG A 686 38.86 -15.16 6.98
CA ARG A 686 39.00 -14.51 8.29
C ARG A 686 38.57 -15.39 9.46
N ASP A 687 37.47 -16.13 9.31
CA ASP A 687 36.80 -16.88 10.39
C ASP A 687 36.97 -18.41 10.23
N GLN A 688 38.05 -18.85 9.58
CA GLN A 688 38.25 -20.20 9.03
C GLN A 688 38.01 -21.37 10.01
N ASP A 689 38.21 -21.16 11.31
CA ASP A 689 38.04 -22.18 12.37
C ASP A 689 36.83 -21.95 13.31
N ASN A 690 36.11 -20.84 13.14
CA ASN A 690 35.10 -20.39 14.13
C ASN A 690 33.66 -20.45 13.63
N ARG A 691 33.42 -20.45 12.31
CA ARG A 691 32.08 -20.32 11.74
C ARG A 691 31.88 -21.19 10.51
N SER A 692 30.72 -21.82 10.42
CA SER A 692 30.25 -22.47 9.20
C SER A 692 29.97 -21.45 8.10
N LYS A 693 29.97 -21.92 6.85
CA LYS A 693 29.61 -21.10 5.69
C LYS A 693 28.18 -20.56 5.81
N GLU A 694 27.26 -21.37 6.31
CA GLU A 694 25.86 -21.01 6.51
C GLU A 694 25.73 -19.87 7.52
N GLU A 695 26.46 -19.92 8.63
CA GLU A 695 26.51 -18.84 9.62
C GLU A 695 27.11 -17.54 9.05
N ILE A 696 28.11 -17.64 8.16
CA ILE A 696 28.70 -16.49 7.46
C ILE A 696 27.67 -15.86 6.52
N ILE A 697 27.00 -16.67 5.70
CA ILE A 697 25.97 -16.21 4.77
C ILE A 697 24.84 -15.50 5.54
N GLU A 698 24.39 -16.08 6.65
CA GLU A 698 23.34 -15.47 7.47
C GLU A 698 23.81 -14.14 8.11
N SER A 699 25.07 -14.06 8.50
CA SER A 699 25.71 -12.81 8.95
C SER A 699 25.64 -11.71 7.90
N ILE A 700 25.98 -12.06 6.65
CA ILE A 700 26.03 -11.13 5.52
C ILE A 700 24.61 -10.69 5.14
N LYS A 701 23.63 -11.61 5.15
CA LYS A 701 22.21 -11.25 4.99
C LYS A 701 21.75 -10.28 6.06
N GLY A 702 22.09 -10.54 7.33
CA GLY A 702 21.79 -9.63 8.43
C GLY A 702 22.47 -8.26 8.28
N LEU A 703 23.66 -8.19 7.67
CA LEU A 703 24.32 -6.94 7.35
C LEU A 703 23.61 -6.19 6.21
N ALA A 704 23.26 -6.87 5.12
CA ALA A 704 22.49 -6.29 4.02
C ALA A 704 21.15 -5.72 4.51
N GLU A 705 20.44 -6.47 5.37
CA GLU A 705 19.19 -6.04 5.98
C GLU A 705 19.36 -4.79 6.84
N ARG A 706 20.43 -4.70 7.66
CA ARG A 706 20.74 -3.47 8.41
C ARG A 706 20.96 -2.27 7.49
N LYS A 707 21.68 -2.47 6.38
CA LYS A 707 21.94 -1.40 5.39
C LYS A 707 20.67 -0.94 4.69
N ARG A 708 19.78 -1.87 4.37
CA ARG A 708 18.44 -1.59 3.82
C ARG A 708 17.58 -0.77 4.78
N VAL A 709 17.53 -1.14 6.06
CA VAL A 709 16.78 -0.40 7.09
C VAL A 709 17.37 1.00 7.31
N GLU A 710 18.70 1.12 7.34
CA GLU A 710 19.39 2.42 7.44
C GLU A 710 19.05 3.32 6.23
N LEU A 711 19.03 2.75 5.02
CA LEU A 711 18.63 3.45 3.80
C LEU A 711 17.18 3.93 3.88
N GLN A 712 16.25 3.04 4.28
CA GLN A 712 14.83 3.37 4.43
C GLN A 712 14.64 4.50 5.45
N LYS A 713 15.39 4.51 6.55
CA LYS A 713 15.35 5.59 7.55
C LYS A 713 15.72 6.94 6.94
N LEU A 714 16.85 7.01 6.23
CA LEU A 714 17.31 8.26 5.59
C LEU A 714 16.31 8.77 4.54
N VAL A 715 15.67 7.85 3.81
CA VAL A 715 14.64 8.21 2.82
C VAL A 715 13.42 8.85 3.50
N LEU A 716 13.00 8.35 4.66
CA LEU A 716 11.85 8.88 5.41
C LEU A 716 12.18 10.13 6.24
N GLU A 717 13.46 10.39 6.53
CA GLU A 717 13.90 11.54 7.33
C GLU A 717 13.75 12.84 6.53
N GLU A 718 12.69 13.62 6.75
CA GLU A 718 12.50 14.93 6.10
C GLU A 718 13.20 16.08 6.84
N LYS A 719 13.28 16.00 8.16
CA LYS A 719 13.74 17.10 9.00
C LYS A 719 15.26 17.28 8.89
N GLY A 720 15.70 18.38 8.28
CA GLY A 720 17.12 18.67 8.11
C GLY A 720 17.79 17.92 6.96
N SER A 721 17.01 17.20 6.15
CA SER A 721 17.48 16.57 4.92
C SER A 721 17.77 17.62 3.85
N VAL A 722 18.90 17.47 3.15
CA VAL A 722 19.31 18.34 2.04
C VAL A 722 19.00 17.71 0.68
N VAL A 723 18.61 16.44 0.67
CA VAL A 723 18.24 15.68 -0.53
C VAL A 723 16.72 15.55 -0.60
N PRO A 724 16.07 16.05 -1.67
CA PRO A 724 14.62 15.91 -1.84
C PRO A 724 14.16 14.45 -1.78
N ARG A 725 13.02 14.20 -1.11
CA ARG A 725 12.45 12.85 -0.91
C ARG A 725 12.33 12.06 -2.21
N GLU A 726 11.82 12.66 -3.27
CA GLU A 726 11.63 12.01 -4.57
C GLU A 726 12.96 11.52 -5.16
N CYS A 727 14.06 12.23 -4.90
CA CYS A 727 15.40 11.80 -5.29
C CYS A 727 15.92 10.68 -4.37
N LYS A 728 15.66 10.75 -3.06
CA LYS A 728 16.00 9.68 -2.10
C LYS A 728 15.31 8.36 -2.44
N GLU A 729 14.05 8.44 -2.88
CA GLU A 729 13.26 7.27 -3.29
C GLU A 729 13.89 6.49 -4.46
N ALA A 730 14.66 7.13 -5.34
CA ALA A 730 15.37 6.42 -6.41
C ALA A 730 16.34 5.36 -5.86
N PHE A 731 17.03 5.67 -4.76
CA PHE A 731 17.94 4.74 -4.08
C PHE A 731 17.18 3.57 -3.44
N LEU A 732 16.05 3.87 -2.79
CA LEU A 732 15.18 2.84 -2.21
C LEU A 732 14.55 1.94 -3.30
N LYS A 733 14.15 2.52 -4.43
CA LYS A 733 13.62 1.79 -5.58
C LYS A 733 14.65 0.83 -6.17
N MET A 734 15.90 1.26 -6.32
CA MET A 734 16.98 0.35 -6.71
C MET A 734 17.22 -0.74 -5.65
N SER A 735 17.14 -0.41 -4.35
CA SER A 735 17.22 -1.42 -3.30
C SER A 735 16.14 -2.52 -3.44
N LYS A 736 14.91 -2.16 -3.81
CA LYS A 736 13.84 -3.13 -4.10
C LYS A 736 14.15 -3.99 -5.33
N VAL A 737 14.68 -3.38 -6.41
CA VAL A 737 15.14 -4.11 -7.62
C VAL A 737 16.17 -5.18 -7.24
N LEU A 738 17.16 -4.81 -6.44
CA LEU A 738 18.24 -5.73 -6.05
C LEU A 738 17.73 -6.90 -5.21
N ASN A 739 16.79 -6.65 -4.30
CA ASN A 739 16.14 -7.71 -3.52
C ASN A 739 15.34 -8.67 -4.41
N LEU A 740 14.70 -8.18 -5.47
CA LEU A 740 14.03 -9.03 -6.46
C LEU A 740 15.05 -9.86 -7.26
N PHE A 741 16.08 -9.20 -7.79
CA PHE A 741 17.07 -9.82 -8.68
C PHE A 741 17.84 -10.92 -7.94
N TYR A 742 18.32 -10.65 -6.71
CA TYR A 742 19.11 -11.60 -5.92
C TYR A 742 18.28 -12.46 -4.96
N ARG A 743 16.95 -12.57 -5.18
CA ARG A 743 16.04 -13.33 -4.30
C ARG A 743 16.36 -14.82 -4.24
N LYS A 744 16.67 -15.41 -5.40
CA LYS A 744 16.86 -16.88 -5.55
C LYS A 744 18.25 -17.26 -6.06
N ASP A 745 18.80 -16.45 -6.97
CA ASP A 745 20.02 -16.74 -7.71
C ASP A 745 20.79 -15.43 -8.01
N ASP A 746 21.75 -15.48 -8.93
CA ASP A 746 22.58 -14.33 -9.30
C ASP A 746 21.85 -13.26 -10.14
N GLY A 747 20.53 -13.39 -10.32
CA GLY A 747 19.62 -12.43 -10.93
C GLY A 747 19.67 -12.35 -12.46
N PHE A 748 20.79 -12.72 -13.08
CA PHE A 748 20.97 -12.58 -14.53
C PHE A 748 20.87 -13.89 -15.31
N THR A 749 20.78 -15.03 -14.61
CA THR A 749 20.73 -16.38 -15.21
C THR A 749 19.35 -17.05 -15.10
N SER A 750 18.42 -16.47 -14.34
CA SER A 750 17.12 -17.07 -14.03
C SER A 750 16.09 -16.97 -15.16
N GLN A 751 15.43 -18.09 -15.49
CA GLN A 751 14.23 -18.06 -16.35
C GLN A 751 13.03 -17.41 -15.64
N ASP A 752 12.98 -17.49 -14.30
CA ASP A 752 11.92 -16.89 -13.49
C ASP A 752 11.89 -15.37 -13.67
N LEU A 753 13.03 -14.68 -13.59
CA LEU A 753 13.06 -13.21 -13.73
C LEU A 753 12.64 -12.75 -15.12
N MET A 754 12.99 -13.49 -16.17
CA MET A 754 12.53 -13.16 -17.53
C MET A 754 11.00 -13.26 -17.67
N SER A 755 10.36 -14.22 -16.98
CA SER A 755 8.88 -14.27 -16.93
C SER A 755 8.29 -13.02 -16.29
N VAL A 756 8.92 -12.53 -15.22
CA VAL A 756 8.53 -11.30 -14.52
C VAL A 756 8.68 -10.09 -15.43
N VAL A 757 9.81 -9.98 -16.14
CA VAL A 757 10.06 -8.94 -17.15
C VAL A 757 8.94 -8.94 -18.20
N LYS A 758 8.62 -10.10 -18.77
CA LYS A 758 7.59 -10.22 -19.80
C LYS A 758 6.22 -9.76 -19.32
N SER A 759 5.86 -10.14 -18.10
CA SER A 759 4.56 -9.78 -17.52
C SER A 759 4.34 -8.27 -17.39
N VAL A 760 5.39 -7.50 -17.11
CA VAL A 760 5.28 -6.03 -16.98
C VAL A 760 5.42 -5.34 -18.32
N MET A 761 6.32 -5.83 -19.17
CA MET A 761 6.77 -5.12 -20.37
C MET A 761 5.95 -5.42 -21.62
N TYR A 762 5.40 -6.63 -21.75
CA TYR A 762 4.83 -7.10 -23.02
C TYR A 762 3.42 -7.65 -22.90
N GLU A 763 2.97 -8.04 -21.72
CA GLU A 763 1.63 -8.60 -21.52
C GLU A 763 0.66 -7.51 -21.05
N PRO A 764 -0.32 -7.08 -21.86
CA PRO A 764 -1.31 -6.11 -21.41
C PRO A 764 -2.16 -6.71 -20.28
N VAL A 765 -2.75 -5.83 -19.47
CA VAL A 765 -3.77 -6.21 -18.50
C VAL A 765 -5.12 -6.11 -19.18
N THR A 766 -5.96 -7.12 -19.00
CA THR A 766 -7.37 -7.09 -19.40
C THR A 766 -8.22 -7.36 -18.17
N LEU A 767 -9.33 -6.63 -18.02
CA LEU A 767 -10.40 -7.11 -17.14
C LEU A 767 -10.93 -8.38 -17.82
N GLU A 768 -10.83 -9.53 -17.17
CA GLU A 768 -11.62 -10.68 -17.60
C GLU A 768 -13.08 -10.24 -17.56
N ASP A 769 -13.80 -10.40 -18.69
CA ASP A 769 -15.21 -10.05 -18.80
C ASP A 769 -15.94 -10.65 -17.59
N GLU A 770 -16.64 -9.83 -16.82
CA GLU A 770 -17.46 -10.18 -15.64
C GLU A 770 -18.69 -11.05 -16.03
N SER A 771 -18.52 -12.01 -16.94
CA SER A 771 -19.52 -12.98 -17.38
C SER A 771 -19.34 -14.36 -16.75
N LEU A 772 -18.47 -14.50 -15.73
CA LEU A 772 -18.33 -15.70 -14.92
C LEU A 772 -18.31 -15.37 -13.42
N THR A 773 -19.44 -14.89 -12.92
CA THR A 773 -19.99 -15.23 -11.59
C THR A 773 -21.46 -15.59 -11.75
#